data_AF-A0A1S8A7A8-F1
#
_entry.id   AF-A0A1S8A7A8-F1
#
_cell.length_a   1.000
_cell.length_b   1.000
_cell.length_c   1.000
_cell.angle_alpha   90.00
_cell.angle_beta   90.00
_cell.angle_gamma   90.00
#
_symmetry.space_group_name_H-M   'P 1'
#
loop_
_entity.id
_entity.type
_entity.pdbx_description
1 polymer ?
#
loop_
_entity_poly.entity_id
_entity_poly.type
_entity_poly.pdbx_seq_one_letter_code
_entity_poly.pdbx_strand_id
1 'polypeptide(L)'
;MAGERNTVMYLGKITIGRDASVGVGSVVAAGSTVPAGACIGARSSSWELRDAREANRDASATRAPAPHWAAAALGVVPLQALARLAYQAPWLLGLTGLVLPEAAPLRSELVTVLRWFSEGERVGWYYLARSLRTFFGPFFLFAFVVLVRVLVAAACGGPLRPSAAAGRRAVDRWRMALMSALMPNAALFELTHLFGQHYEATSVAIRLLGGRAGRRIYWPGTGPSIGDYELIDVGNDVVFGSRSHFVTSDGIGSDYITIKDGAMIADRVVAYPGVTVGEGATLGSGCLTKRRKAYEPNGVYVGSKGGDSVFLGCRSDNQKGSAADATNVGRASKHVPRDRVLQSDSRYHSSDSIATISGAPGQDIEKGYNGPVVTTITSGLLEGETTSSESGDDTTSPFGRAFYQHKAPYFVWRQWMIFLYSSFTIVFTSVYWSAASLSSIQIVADVFEDTLWLGNGRWYDPFILFSLCAALLSAFLALQSIFAIGVVIAAKWILLGRRQPGNYDWDKSSYCQRWQLFLAIERIRRTCFAGHGVLGLLTGTAYMSWYFRALGAKIGRDCALFVSGEPSLLFTEPDLLVMGDRVVVDDASLVGHINTRGKFDLNNLYVGDRCVLRTNTRLLSGARMENDSCLLENTLIMGGDVVEEGATMQGWPASRVS
;
A
#
# COMPACT_ATOMS: atom_id res chain seq x y z
N MET A 1 4.89 20.46 3.12
CA MET A 1 3.48 20.90 3.26
C MET A 1 2.81 19.98 4.27
N ALA A 2 1.82 20.46 5.00
CA ALA A 2 0.91 19.65 5.79
C ALA A 2 -0.52 20.20 5.65
N GLY A 3 -1.52 19.33 5.79
CA GLY A 3 -2.90 19.73 5.98
C GLY A 3 -3.18 20.10 7.45
N GLU A 4 -3.97 21.15 7.69
CA GLU A 4 -4.29 21.67 9.02
C GLU A 4 -5.80 21.94 9.21
N ARG A 5 -6.21 22.18 10.46
CA ARG A 5 -7.62 22.35 10.85
C ARG A 5 -8.33 23.44 10.01
N ASN A 6 -9.60 23.21 9.67
CA ASN A 6 -10.41 24.08 8.79
C ASN A 6 -9.88 24.18 7.34
N THR A 7 -9.36 23.08 6.78
CA THR A 7 -8.90 22.98 5.38
C THR A 7 -7.81 23.97 4.96
N VAL A 8 -7.04 24.49 5.91
CA VAL A 8 -5.89 25.36 5.60
C VAL A 8 -4.64 24.52 5.30
N MET A 9 -3.73 25.10 4.52
CA MET A 9 -2.53 24.44 4.02
C MET A 9 -1.29 25.06 4.69
N TYR A 10 -0.53 24.27 5.44
CA TYR A 10 0.70 24.74 6.07
C TYR A 10 1.92 24.49 5.18
N LEU A 11 2.54 25.59 4.73
CA LEU A 11 3.75 25.60 3.89
C LEU A 11 5.02 25.87 4.71
N GLY A 12 5.16 25.20 5.85
CA GLY A 12 6.37 25.26 6.66
C GLY A 12 7.61 24.71 5.92
N LYS A 13 8.68 25.52 5.85
CA LYS A 13 9.97 25.12 5.28
C LYS A 13 10.56 23.94 6.07
N ILE A 14 10.91 22.88 5.36
CA ILE A 14 11.71 21.77 5.91
C ILE A 14 13.19 22.13 5.80
N THR A 15 13.97 21.89 6.85
CA THR A 15 15.43 22.03 6.82
C THR A 15 16.08 20.70 7.22
N ILE A 16 16.96 20.16 6.37
CA ILE A 16 17.71 18.94 6.65
C ILE A 16 19.19 19.31 6.78
N GLY A 17 19.78 19.04 7.93
CA GLY A 17 21.20 19.30 8.20
C GLY A 17 22.14 18.38 7.40
N ARG A 18 23.39 18.80 7.28
CA ARG A 18 24.45 17.98 6.65
C ARG A 18 24.59 16.64 7.37
N ASP A 19 24.82 15.56 6.62
CA ASP A 19 25.03 14.17 7.09
C ASP A 19 23.88 13.57 7.92
N ALA A 20 22.71 14.21 7.93
CA ALA A 20 21.47 13.64 8.43
C ALA A 20 20.95 12.52 7.51
N SER A 21 20.21 11.56 8.07
CA SER A 21 19.58 10.48 7.29
C SER A 21 18.16 10.20 7.76
N VAL A 22 17.26 9.89 6.83
CA VAL A 22 15.87 9.50 7.11
C VAL A 22 15.66 8.07 6.66
N GLY A 23 15.24 7.20 7.59
CA GLY A 23 15.00 5.79 7.31
C GLY A 23 13.78 5.52 6.41
N VAL A 24 13.69 4.28 5.90
CA VAL A 24 12.63 3.88 4.97
C VAL A 24 11.23 3.94 5.62
N GLY A 25 10.27 4.51 4.88
CA GLY A 25 8.89 4.67 5.33
C GLY A 25 8.71 5.67 6.49
N SER A 26 9.64 6.60 6.68
CA SER A 26 9.59 7.67 7.69
C SER A 26 9.23 9.03 7.08
N VAL A 27 8.75 9.98 7.89
CA VAL A 27 8.24 11.29 7.41
C VAL A 27 8.94 12.47 8.09
N VAL A 28 9.31 13.49 7.30
CA VAL A 28 9.76 14.79 7.82
C VAL A 28 8.60 15.77 7.71
N ALA A 29 8.07 16.19 8.87
CA ALA A 29 6.91 17.08 8.98
C ALA A 29 7.20 18.48 8.42
N ALA A 30 6.17 19.16 7.93
CA ALA A 30 6.30 20.54 7.46
C ALA A 30 6.79 21.47 8.59
N GLY A 31 7.66 22.43 8.26
CA GLY A 31 8.25 23.36 9.24
C GLY A 31 9.33 22.76 10.14
N SER A 32 9.54 21.43 10.11
CA SER A 32 10.53 20.78 10.96
C SER A 32 11.98 20.99 10.48
N THR A 33 12.91 20.95 11.43
CA THR A 33 14.35 20.94 11.17
C THR A 33 14.95 19.65 11.68
N VAL A 34 15.53 18.85 10.77
CA VAL A 34 16.32 17.67 11.11
C VAL A 34 17.77 18.14 11.34
N PRO A 35 18.34 18.01 12.55
CA PRO A 35 19.69 18.50 12.86
C PRO A 35 20.78 17.85 12.01
N ALA A 36 21.95 18.50 11.89
CA ALA A 36 23.10 17.91 11.24
C ALA A 36 23.53 16.60 11.95
N GLY A 37 23.86 15.57 11.17
CA GLY A 37 24.19 14.24 11.67
C GLY A 37 23.01 13.43 12.24
N ALA A 38 21.79 13.99 12.34
CA ALA A 38 20.65 13.28 12.93
C ALA A 38 20.15 12.14 12.03
N CYS A 39 20.09 10.93 12.58
CA CYS A 39 19.74 9.72 11.84
C CYS A 39 18.38 9.17 12.30
N ILE A 40 17.29 9.62 11.68
CA ILE A 40 15.92 9.16 11.95
C ILE A 40 15.79 7.69 11.50
N GLY A 41 15.18 6.86 12.34
CA GLY A 41 14.96 5.44 12.07
C GLY A 41 14.01 5.16 10.90
N ALA A 42 13.81 3.90 10.56
CA ALA A 42 12.72 3.48 9.68
C ALA A 42 11.36 3.53 10.40
N ARG A 43 10.28 3.73 9.65
CA ARG A 43 8.89 3.82 10.17
C ARG A 43 8.70 4.83 11.31
N SER A 44 9.37 5.97 11.21
CA SER A 44 9.46 7.02 12.24
C SER A 44 9.10 8.41 11.68
N SER A 45 9.20 9.48 12.48
CA SER A 45 9.00 10.86 12.02
C SER A 45 9.99 11.88 12.62
N SER A 46 9.99 13.09 12.07
CA SER A 46 10.70 14.25 12.66
C SER A 46 10.18 14.68 14.05
N TRP A 47 9.04 14.16 14.51
CA TRP A 47 8.58 14.34 15.89
C TRP A 47 9.35 13.44 16.87
N GLU A 48 9.94 12.35 16.38
CA GLU A 48 10.62 11.30 17.15
C GLU A 48 12.14 11.46 17.15
N LEU A 49 12.67 12.68 16.97
CA LEU A 49 14.11 12.98 16.95
C LEU A 49 14.88 12.50 18.21
N ARG A 50 14.18 12.19 19.32
CA ARG A 50 14.77 11.56 20.52
C ARG A 50 15.24 10.12 20.28
N ASP A 51 14.65 9.41 19.30
CA ASP A 51 15.04 8.05 18.88
C ASP A 51 15.99 8.06 17.67
N ALA A 52 16.44 9.22 17.21
CA ALA A 52 17.45 9.34 16.16
C ALA A 52 18.84 8.94 16.71
N ARG A 53 19.45 7.90 16.11
CA ARG A 53 20.72 7.29 16.57
C ARG A 53 21.56 6.94 15.35
N GLU A 54 22.88 7.11 15.41
CA GLU A 54 23.76 6.90 14.24
C GLU A 54 23.64 5.50 13.61
N ALA A 55 23.40 4.46 14.43
CA ALA A 55 23.13 3.09 13.96
C ALA A 55 21.95 2.98 12.97
N ASN A 56 20.98 3.92 13.01
CA ASN A 56 19.88 3.98 12.05
C ASN A 56 20.38 4.28 10.62
N ARG A 57 21.53 4.96 10.48
CA ARG A 57 22.16 5.24 9.18
C ARG A 57 22.59 3.95 8.52
N ASP A 58 23.36 3.12 9.22
CA ASP A 58 23.95 1.89 8.66
C ASP A 58 22.94 0.74 8.52
N ALA A 59 21.78 0.82 9.17
CA ALA A 59 20.61 -0.01 8.88
C ALA A 59 19.92 0.33 7.54
N SER A 60 20.34 1.39 6.83
CA SER A 60 19.79 1.74 5.51
C SER A 60 20.32 0.84 4.40
N ALA A 61 19.43 0.38 3.51
CA ALA A 61 19.80 -0.27 2.26
C ALA A 61 20.71 0.60 1.38
N THR A 62 20.61 1.94 1.45
CA THR A 62 21.47 2.86 0.70
C THR A 62 22.94 2.87 1.17
N ARG A 63 23.24 2.26 2.32
CA ARG A 63 24.61 2.08 2.83
C ARG A 63 25.23 0.74 2.40
N ALA A 64 24.47 -0.13 1.74
CA ALA A 64 24.99 -1.40 1.23
C ALA A 64 26.15 -1.17 0.25
N PRO A 65 27.32 -1.83 0.41
CA PRO A 65 28.48 -1.63 -0.44
C PRO A 65 28.23 -1.80 -1.94
N ALA A 66 28.32 -0.70 -2.69
CA ALA A 66 28.16 -0.67 -4.14
C ALA A 66 29.27 -1.44 -4.90
N PRO A 67 29.00 -1.90 -6.14
CA PRO A 67 30.04 -2.39 -7.04
C PRO A 67 31.02 -1.27 -7.42
N HIS A 68 32.21 -1.65 -7.88
CA HIS A 68 33.11 -0.70 -8.53
C HIS A 68 32.48 -0.17 -9.84
N TRP A 69 32.66 1.12 -10.15
CA TRP A 69 32.00 1.78 -11.28
C TRP A 69 32.24 1.05 -12.62
N ALA A 70 33.45 0.54 -12.85
CA ALA A 70 33.77 -0.20 -14.08
C ALA A 70 33.01 -1.55 -14.18
N ALA A 71 32.75 -2.21 -13.05
CA ALA A 71 31.95 -3.44 -13.04
C ALA A 71 30.46 -3.14 -13.28
N ALA A 72 29.96 -1.98 -12.85
CA ALA A 72 28.62 -1.52 -13.23
C ALA A 72 28.56 -1.16 -14.72
N ALA A 73 29.50 -0.35 -15.21
CA ALA A 73 29.53 0.12 -16.61
C ALA A 73 29.71 -1.00 -17.63
N LEU A 74 30.61 -1.97 -17.38
CA LEU A 74 30.88 -3.08 -18.30
C LEU A 74 30.02 -4.31 -18.05
N GLY A 75 29.58 -4.54 -16.81
CA GLY A 75 28.89 -5.78 -16.42
C GLY A 75 27.39 -5.62 -16.13
N VAL A 76 26.88 -4.42 -15.84
CA VAL A 76 25.45 -4.19 -15.55
C VAL A 76 24.75 -3.47 -16.70
N VAL A 77 25.33 -2.37 -17.21
CA VAL A 77 24.70 -1.55 -18.26
C VAL A 77 24.42 -2.35 -19.55
N PRO A 78 25.33 -3.20 -20.09
CA PRO A 78 25.03 -3.94 -21.31
C PRO A 78 23.94 -4.99 -21.12
N LEU A 79 23.94 -5.70 -19.98
CA LEU A 79 22.87 -6.66 -19.65
C LEU A 79 21.52 -5.94 -19.42
N GLN A 80 21.52 -4.74 -18.85
CA GLN A 80 20.30 -3.92 -18.73
C GLN A 80 19.80 -3.42 -20.09
N ALA A 81 20.69 -3.08 -21.02
CA ALA A 81 20.32 -2.73 -22.39
C ALA A 81 19.69 -3.94 -23.12
N LEU A 82 20.30 -5.13 -23.01
CA LEU A 82 19.75 -6.37 -23.55
C LEU A 82 18.39 -6.74 -22.93
N ALA A 83 18.22 -6.55 -21.61
CA ALA A 83 16.94 -6.77 -20.94
C ALA A 83 15.84 -5.83 -21.44
N ARG A 84 16.18 -4.55 -21.70
CA ARG A 84 15.25 -3.59 -22.32
C ARG A 84 14.91 -4.00 -23.76
N LEU A 85 15.87 -4.47 -24.55
CA LEU A 85 15.60 -5.00 -25.89
C LEU A 85 14.70 -6.24 -25.86
N ALA A 86 14.93 -7.18 -24.94
CA ALA A 86 14.07 -8.36 -24.75
C ALA A 86 12.62 -7.95 -24.41
N TYR A 87 12.43 -7.00 -23.49
CA TYR A 87 11.11 -6.45 -23.15
C TYR A 87 10.40 -5.77 -24.35
N GLN A 88 11.14 -5.12 -25.26
CA GLN A 88 10.57 -4.51 -26.47
C GLN A 88 10.43 -5.49 -27.65
N ALA A 89 10.97 -6.71 -27.60
CA ALA A 89 10.92 -7.63 -28.75
C ALA A 89 9.49 -7.93 -29.24
N PRO A 90 8.48 -8.16 -28.37
CA PRO A 90 7.09 -8.32 -28.80
C PRO A 90 6.47 -7.06 -29.42
N TRP A 91 6.95 -5.87 -29.03
CA TRP A 91 6.54 -4.59 -29.63
C TRP A 91 7.08 -4.45 -31.05
N LEU A 92 8.37 -4.75 -31.25
CA LEU A 92 9.03 -4.69 -32.56
C LEU A 92 8.39 -5.63 -33.58
N LEU A 93 7.97 -6.84 -33.16
CA LEU A 93 7.21 -7.76 -34.01
C LEU A 93 5.89 -7.14 -34.50
N GLY A 94 5.14 -6.48 -33.61
CA GLY A 94 3.89 -5.79 -33.98
C GLY A 94 4.09 -4.55 -34.87
N LEU A 95 5.27 -3.92 -34.85
CA LEU A 95 5.59 -2.79 -35.73
C LEU A 95 5.87 -3.20 -37.18
N THR A 96 6.10 -4.48 -37.48
CA THR A 96 6.42 -4.92 -38.85
C THR A 96 5.37 -4.48 -39.86
N GLY A 97 4.08 -4.71 -39.58
CA GLY A 97 2.97 -4.26 -40.42
C GLY A 97 2.76 -2.74 -40.49
N LEU A 98 3.38 -1.95 -39.60
CA LEU A 98 3.33 -0.48 -39.65
C LEU A 98 4.27 0.08 -40.73
N VAL A 99 5.41 -0.60 -40.96
CA VAL A 99 6.53 -0.11 -41.80
C VAL A 99 6.52 -0.71 -43.21
N LEU A 100 5.86 -1.86 -43.42
CA LEU A 100 5.83 -2.55 -44.71
C LEU A 100 5.12 -1.81 -45.86
N PRO A 101 3.98 -1.11 -45.67
CA PRO A 101 3.33 -0.39 -46.76
C PRO A 101 3.86 1.05 -46.91
N GLU A 102 4.20 1.46 -48.12
CA GLU A 102 4.63 2.83 -48.44
C GLU A 102 3.49 3.86 -48.27
N ALA A 103 3.80 5.14 -48.51
CA ALA A 103 2.83 6.23 -48.47
C ALA A 103 2.34 6.58 -49.88
N ALA A 104 1.03 6.56 -50.11
CA ALA A 104 0.44 7.13 -51.31
C ALA A 104 0.68 8.65 -51.33
N PRO A 105 1.28 9.23 -52.39
CA PRO A 105 1.62 10.65 -52.41
C PRO A 105 0.35 11.51 -52.49
N LEU A 106 0.16 12.35 -51.47
CA LEU A 106 -0.89 13.37 -51.41
C LEU A 106 -0.31 14.75 -51.77
N ARG A 107 -1.14 15.80 -51.75
CA ARG A 107 -0.78 17.15 -52.25
C ARG A 107 0.44 17.81 -51.58
N SER A 108 0.90 17.29 -50.44
CA SER A 108 2.12 17.72 -49.77
C SER A 108 2.69 16.58 -48.92
N GLU A 109 3.98 16.67 -48.59
CA GLU A 109 4.66 15.73 -47.68
C GLU A 109 3.99 15.70 -46.30
N LEU A 110 3.56 16.86 -45.77
CA LEU A 110 2.92 16.94 -44.46
C LEU A 110 1.58 16.18 -44.43
N VAL A 111 0.71 16.41 -45.43
CA VAL A 111 -0.57 15.69 -45.53
C VAL A 111 -0.34 14.20 -45.80
N THR A 112 0.67 13.87 -46.62
CA THR A 112 1.09 12.48 -46.88
C THR A 112 1.48 11.75 -45.60
N VAL A 113 2.37 12.33 -44.79
CA VAL A 113 2.86 11.71 -43.52
C VAL A 113 1.74 11.62 -42.47
N LEU A 114 0.88 12.64 -42.36
CA LEU A 114 -0.27 12.61 -41.45
C LEU A 114 -1.25 11.50 -41.85
N ARG A 115 -1.63 11.44 -43.14
CA ARG A 115 -2.58 10.44 -43.61
C ARG A 115 -2.03 9.03 -43.51
N TRP A 116 -0.77 8.83 -43.90
CA TRP A 116 -0.02 7.58 -43.70
C TRP A 116 -0.04 7.13 -42.24
N PHE A 117 0.26 8.00 -41.27
CA PHE A 117 0.22 7.61 -39.85
C PHE A 117 -1.20 7.33 -39.33
N SER A 118 -2.22 8.02 -39.86
CA SER A 118 -3.62 7.92 -39.42
C SER A 118 -4.39 6.69 -39.95
N GLU A 119 -3.82 5.99 -40.93
CA GLU A 119 -4.47 4.96 -41.73
C GLU A 119 -5.04 3.80 -40.87
N GLY A 120 -6.27 3.37 -41.16
CA GLY A 120 -7.04 2.47 -40.28
C GLY A 120 -6.33 1.14 -39.96
N GLU A 121 -5.70 0.52 -40.97
CA GLU A 121 -4.94 -0.72 -40.76
C GLU A 121 -3.71 -0.50 -39.86
N ARG A 122 -3.02 0.63 -40.04
CA ARG A 122 -1.83 1.01 -39.26
C ARG A 122 -2.15 1.34 -37.82
N VAL A 123 -3.29 1.99 -37.57
CA VAL A 123 -3.84 2.19 -36.22
C VAL A 123 -4.14 0.82 -35.58
N GLY A 124 -4.65 -0.15 -36.35
CA GLY A 124 -4.73 -1.56 -35.96
C GLY A 124 -3.39 -2.17 -35.56
N TRP A 125 -2.36 -2.04 -36.40
CA TRP A 125 -0.99 -2.51 -36.10
C TRP A 125 -0.38 -1.83 -34.87
N TYR A 126 -0.63 -0.54 -34.65
CA TYR A 126 -0.21 0.16 -33.44
C TYR A 126 -0.85 -0.44 -32.19
N TYR A 127 -2.18 -0.67 -32.20
CA TYR A 127 -2.87 -1.31 -31.08
C TYR A 127 -2.37 -2.75 -30.85
N LEU A 128 -2.06 -3.50 -31.91
CA LEU A 128 -1.46 -4.83 -31.81
C LEU A 128 -0.07 -4.76 -31.16
N ALA A 129 0.84 -3.92 -31.67
CA ALA A 129 2.17 -3.73 -31.11
C ALA A 129 2.12 -3.29 -29.63
N ARG A 130 1.20 -2.39 -29.28
CA ARG A 130 0.95 -1.95 -27.91
C ARG A 130 0.45 -3.09 -27.02
N SER A 131 -0.45 -3.93 -27.52
CA SER A 131 -1.00 -5.09 -26.81
C SER A 131 0.04 -6.19 -26.60
N LEU A 132 0.79 -6.54 -27.66
CA LEU A 132 1.90 -7.50 -27.61
C LEU A 132 2.95 -7.08 -26.58
N ARG A 133 3.34 -5.80 -26.56
CA ARG A 133 4.24 -5.25 -25.53
C ARG A 133 3.68 -5.42 -24.13
N THR A 134 2.42 -5.01 -23.93
CA THR A 134 1.77 -4.97 -22.60
C THR A 134 1.60 -6.37 -22.01
N PHE A 135 1.36 -7.39 -22.85
CA PHE A 135 1.16 -8.77 -22.41
C PHE A 135 2.46 -9.60 -22.40
N PHE A 136 3.23 -9.62 -23.49
CA PHE A 136 4.42 -10.47 -23.63
C PHE A 136 5.72 -9.85 -23.11
N GLY A 137 5.85 -8.52 -23.10
CA GLY A 137 7.07 -7.82 -22.67
C GLY A 137 7.57 -8.24 -21.28
N PRO A 138 6.71 -8.31 -20.24
CA PRO A 138 7.10 -8.79 -18.91
C PRO A 138 7.61 -10.23 -18.91
N PHE A 139 7.03 -11.13 -19.71
CA PHE A 139 7.50 -12.52 -19.82
C PHE A 139 8.88 -12.62 -20.48
N PHE A 140 9.12 -11.87 -21.55
CA PHE A 140 10.42 -11.85 -22.23
C PHE A 140 11.52 -11.28 -21.33
N LEU A 141 11.22 -10.19 -20.61
CA LEU A 141 12.11 -9.65 -19.58
C LEU A 141 12.42 -10.68 -18.50
N PHE A 142 11.38 -11.30 -17.92
CA PHE A 142 11.55 -12.27 -16.84
C PHE A 142 12.35 -13.50 -17.27
N ALA A 143 12.09 -14.06 -18.45
CA ALA A 143 12.85 -15.17 -19.01
C ALA A 143 14.34 -14.81 -19.21
N PHE A 144 14.64 -13.61 -19.72
CA PHE A 144 16.00 -13.10 -19.84
C PHE A 144 16.68 -12.97 -18.48
N VAL A 145 16.01 -12.41 -17.46
CA VAL A 145 16.59 -12.29 -16.11
C VAL A 145 16.84 -13.65 -15.47
N VAL A 146 15.92 -14.61 -15.58
CA VAL A 146 16.13 -15.96 -15.03
C VAL A 146 17.31 -16.64 -15.70
N LEU A 147 17.44 -16.52 -17.03
CA LEU A 147 18.60 -17.03 -17.77
C LEU A 147 19.92 -16.40 -17.29
N VAL A 148 19.99 -15.06 -17.23
CA VAL A 148 21.17 -14.34 -16.74
C VAL A 148 21.51 -14.73 -15.29
N ARG A 149 20.51 -14.79 -14.41
CA ARG A 149 20.68 -15.16 -13.00
C ARG A 149 21.22 -16.58 -12.84
N VAL A 150 20.73 -17.55 -13.63
CA VAL A 150 21.23 -18.93 -13.61
C VAL A 150 22.67 -19.01 -14.13
N LEU A 151 22.97 -18.36 -15.27
CA LEU A 151 24.33 -18.33 -15.83
C LEU A 151 25.34 -17.65 -14.88
N VAL A 152 24.96 -16.54 -14.27
CA VAL A 152 25.80 -15.81 -13.29
C VAL A 152 25.99 -16.64 -12.02
N ALA A 153 24.95 -17.30 -11.49
CA ALA A 153 25.08 -18.18 -10.34
C ALA A 153 26.02 -19.37 -10.63
N ALA A 154 25.93 -19.99 -11.81
CA ALA A 154 26.84 -21.05 -12.23
C ALA A 154 28.29 -20.55 -12.33
N ALA A 155 28.53 -19.44 -13.04
CA ALA A 155 29.87 -18.86 -13.22
C ALA A 155 30.50 -18.37 -11.89
N CYS A 156 29.69 -17.95 -10.92
CA CYS A 156 30.17 -17.45 -9.63
C CYS A 156 30.28 -18.51 -8.51
N GLY A 157 30.07 -19.79 -8.82
CA GLY A 157 30.19 -20.88 -7.84
C GLY A 157 29.00 -21.05 -6.89
N GLY A 158 27.80 -20.63 -7.29
CA GLY A 158 26.54 -20.88 -6.59
C GLY A 158 25.72 -19.63 -6.25
N PRO A 159 24.61 -19.78 -5.48
CA PRO A 159 23.76 -18.67 -5.03
C PRO A 159 24.51 -17.72 -4.08
N LEU A 160 24.03 -16.47 -4.04
CA LEU A 160 24.49 -15.44 -3.11
C LEU A 160 24.32 -15.90 -1.66
N ARG A 161 25.24 -15.48 -0.78
CA ARG A 161 25.22 -15.83 0.65
C ARG A 161 25.30 -14.58 1.54
N PRO A 162 24.84 -14.64 2.80
CA PRO A 162 25.11 -13.62 3.82
C PRO A 162 26.58 -13.22 3.87
N SER A 163 26.84 -11.93 4.03
CA SER A 163 28.20 -11.37 4.08
C SER A 163 28.24 -10.04 4.84
N ALA A 164 29.22 -9.87 5.73
CA ALA A 164 29.51 -8.57 6.33
C ALA A 164 29.93 -7.56 5.26
N ALA A 165 29.49 -6.30 5.40
CA ALA A 165 29.70 -5.26 4.39
C ALA A 165 31.19 -5.08 4.02
N ALA A 166 32.07 -5.01 5.02
CA ALA A 166 33.51 -4.84 4.83
C ALA A 166 34.20 -6.03 4.11
N GLY A 167 33.64 -7.25 4.23
CA GLY A 167 34.20 -8.47 3.63
C GLY A 167 33.59 -8.84 2.28
N ARG A 168 32.66 -8.04 1.72
CA ARG A 168 31.88 -8.46 0.55
C ARG A 168 32.69 -8.41 -0.75
N ARG A 169 32.83 -9.57 -1.39
CA ARG A 169 33.58 -9.76 -2.64
C ARG A 169 33.04 -8.83 -3.73
N ALA A 170 33.92 -8.35 -4.61
CA ALA A 170 33.52 -7.45 -5.70
C ALA A 170 32.47 -8.07 -6.64
N VAL A 171 32.57 -9.38 -6.88
CA VAL A 171 31.59 -10.17 -7.66
C VAL A 171 30.21 -10.14 -7.00
N ASP A 172 30.12 -10.32 -5.69
CA ASP A 172 28.83 -10.33 -4.99
C ASP A 172 28.17 -8.94 -5.00
N ARG A 173 28.97 -7.87 -4.83
CA ARG A 173 28.50 -6.47 -5.00
C ARG A 173 27.98 -6.19 -6.41
N TRP A 174 28.62 -6.76 -7.43
CA TRP A 174 28.14 -6.70 -8.81
C TRP A 174 26.86 -7.52 -9.02
N ARG A 175 26.77 -8.74 -8.48
CA ARG A 175 25.55 -9.59 -8.56
C ARG A 175 24.32 -8.90 -7.98
N MET A 176 24.45 -8.32 -6.78
CA MET A 176 23.36 -7.57 -6.12
C MET A 176 22.88 -6.41 -7.00
N ALA A 177 23.81 -5.58 -7.48
CA ALA A 177 23.50 -4.45 -8.35
C ALA A 177 22.90 -4.88 -9.71
N LEU A 178 23.39 -5.97 -10.29
CA LEU A 178 22.85 -6.54 -11.52
C LEU A 178 21.39 -6.97 -11.34
N MET A 179 21.09 -7.76 -10.31
CA MET A 179 19.71 -8.21 -10.06
C MET A 179 18.77 -7.04 -9.78
N SER A 180 19.19 -6.05 -8.99
CA SER A 180 18.41 -4.83 -8.74
C SER A 180 18.19 -3.97 -10.00
N ALA A 181 19.12 -4.01 -10.96
CA ALA A 181 19.02 -3.26 -12.22
C ALA A 181 18.22 -4.00 -13.32
N LEU A 182 18.16 -5.34 -13.25
CA LEU A 182 17.46 -6.20 -14.19
C LEU A 182 16.00 -6.51 -13.79
N MET A 183 15.75 -6.73 -12.50
CA MET A 183 14.42 -7.05 -11.96
C MET A 183 14.09 -6.18 -10.74
N PRO A 184 14.00 -4.84 -10.92
CA PRO A 184 13.48 -3.97 -9.87
C PRO A 184 12.04 -4.38 -9.55
N ASN A 185 11.62 -4.18 -8.29
CA ASN A 185 10.32 -4.64 -7.78
C ASN A 185 9.12 -4.29 -8.69
N ALA A 186 9.12 -3.11 -9.34
CA ALA A 186 8.08 -2.71 -10.28
C ALA A 186 7.95 -3.64 -11.52
N ALA A 187 9.07 -4.16 -12.05
CA ALA A 187 9.07 -5.08 -13.19
C ALA A 187 8.54 -6.48 -12.80
N LEU A 188 8.82 -6.92 -11.57
CA LEU A 188 8.23 -8.15 -11.03
C LEU A 188 6.71 -8.00 -10.85
N PHE A 189 6.23 -6.85 -10.36
CA PHE A 189 4.79 -6.58 -10.25
C PHE A 189 4.11 -6.45 -11.62
N GLU A 190 4.76 -5.87 -12.64
CA GLU A 190 4.24 -5.82 -14.01
C GLU A 190 3.94 -7.23 -14.55
N LEU A 191 4.82 -8.21 -14.28
CA LEU A 191 4.61 -9.62 -14.60
C LEU A 191 3.50 -10.26 -13.73
N THR A 192 3.62 -10.18 -12.39
CA THR A 192 2.73 -10.95 -11.51
C THR A 192 1.28 -10.47 -11.56
N HIS A 193 1.05 -9.17 -11.84
CA HIS A 193 -0.30 -8.64 -12.04
C HIS A 193 -1.06 -9.30 -13.20
N LEU A 194 -0.39 -9.84 -14.23
CA LEU A 194 -1.05 -10.59 -15.32
C LEU A 194 -1.78 -11.85 -14.80
N PHE A 195 -1.29 -12.43 -13.70
CA PHE A 195 -1.89 -13.58 -13.01
C PHE A 195 -2.90 -13.19 -11.92
N GLY A 196 -3.13 -11.89 -11.70
CA GLY A 196 -3.92 -11.36 -10.58
C GLY A 196 -3.12 -11.22 -9.28
N GLN A 197 -3.74 -10.65 -8.24
CA GLN A 197 -3.10 -10.41 -6.95
C GLN A 197 -3.23 -11.63 -6.02
N HIS A 198 -2.20 -11.94 -5.22
CA HIS A 198 -2.23 -12.98 -4.17
C HIS A 198 -2.09 -14.46 -4.59
N TYR A 199 -1.45 -14.77 -5.73
CA TYR A 199 -1.40 -16.15 -6.28
C TYR A 199 0.00 -16.80 -6.39
N GLU A 200 -0.01 -18.14 -6.45
CA GLU A 200 1.16 -19.04 -6.54
C GLU A 200 2.13 -18.73 -7.69
N ALA A 201 1.69 -18.07 -8.77
CA ALA A 201 2.56 -17.59 -9.84
C ALA A 201 3.69 -16.67 -9.32
N THR A 202 3.42 -15.88 -8.27
CA THR A 202 4.42 -15.04 -7.60
C THR A 202 5.43 -15.90 -6.81
N SER A 203 4.96 -16.95 -6.12
CA SER A 203 5.83 -17.94 -5.46
C SER A 203 6.73 -18.67 -6.47
N VAL A 204 6.22 -19.00 -7.66
CA VAL A 204 7.03 -19.55 -8.77
C VAL A 204 8.08 -18.53 -9.24
N ALA A 205 7.68 -17.28 -9.48
CA ALA A 205 8.59 -16.24 -9.94
C ALA A 205 9.75 -15.99 -8.95
N ILE A 206 9.46 -15.91 -7.65
CA ILE A 206 10.48 -15.72 -6.60
C ILE A 206 11.45 -16.91 -6.52
N ARG A 207 10.97 -18.16 -6.67
CA ARG A 207 11.83 -19.36 -6.74
C ARG A 207 12.77 -19.36 -7.94
N LEU A 208 12.29 -18.91 -9.10
CA LEU A 208 13.11 -18.79 -10.32
C LEU A 208 14.15 -17.65 -10.20
N LEU A 209 13.80 -16.54 -9.54
CA LEU A 209 14.75 -15.47 -9.17
C LEU A 209 15.74 -15.87 -8.06
N GLY A 210 15.45 -16.93 -7.32
CA GLY A 210 16.39 -17.61 -6.41
C GLY A 210 16.06 -17.58 -4.93
N GLY A 211 14.94 -16.96 -4.54
CA GLY A 211 14.44 -17.01 -3.17
C GLY A 211 13.78 -18.34 -2.84
N ARG A 212 13.58 -18.62 -1.55
CA ARG A 212 12.74 -19.73 -1.11
C ARG A 212 11.34 -19.19 -0.82
N ALA A 213 10.35 -19.81 -1.44
CA ALA A 213 8.94 -19.54 -1.23
C ALA A 213 8.17 -20.87 -1.17
N GLY A 214 7.51 -21.09 -0.04
CA GLY A 214 6.56 -22.19 0.18
C GLY A 214 5.30 -22.07 -0.68
N ARG A 215 4.30 -22.88 -0.32
CA ARG A 215 3.03 -22.99 -1.03
C ARG A 215 1.96 -22.13 -0.35
N ARG A 216 0.91 -21.78 -1.11
CA ARG A 216 -0.31 -21.10 -0.62
C ARG A 216 -0.08 -19.70 -0.03
N ILE A 217 1.04 -19.06 -0.36
CA ILE A 217 1.39 -17.72 0.10
C ILE A 217 0.46 -16.67 -0.52
N TYR A 218 -0.08 -15.76 0.31
CA TYR A 218 -0.91 -14.63 -0.11
C TYR A 218 -0.02 -13.39 -0.32
N TRP A 219 0.39 -13.15 -1.58
CA TRP A 219 1.26 -12.02 -2.00
C TRP A 219 0.47 -10.73 -2.24
N PRO A 220 0.86 -9.56 -1.71
CA PRO A 220 -0.01 -8.40 -1.68
C PRO A 220 -0.13 -7.72 -3.05
N GLY A 221 -1.17 -6.90 -3.24
CA GLY A 221 -1.34 -6.12 -4.47
C GLY A 221 -0.26 -5.06 -4.71
N THR A 222 0.53 -4.69 -3.69
CA THR A 222 1.74 -3.87 -3.83
C THR A 222 2.79 -4.27 -2.78
N GLY A 223 4.02 -4.56 -3.22
CA GLY A 223 5.08 -5.04 -2.32
C GLY A 223 5.10 -6.57 -2.12
N PRO A 224 5.78 -7.08 -1.07
CA PRO A 224 6.81 -6.36 -0.33
C PRO A 224 7.97 -5.97 -1.27
N SER A 225 8.65 -4.84 -1.04
CA SER A 225 9.85 -4.51 -1.81
C SER A 225 11.03 -5.34 -1.29
N ILE A 226 11.54 -6.24 -2.11
CA ILE A 226 12.68 -7.11 -1.82
C ILE A 226 13.96 -6.43 -2.32
N GLY A 227 15.04 -6.51 -1.54
CA GLY A 227 16.39 -6.15 -2.00
C GLY A 227 17.00 -7.25 -2.89
N ASP A 228 17.37 -8.37 -2.26
CA ASP A 228 18.01 -9.52 -2.91
C ASP A 228 17.09 -10.73 -2.86
N TYR A 229 16.58 -11.19 -4.01
CA TYR A 229 15.70 -12.36 -4.05
C TYR A 229 16.37 -13.64 -3.51
N GLU A 230 17.69 -13.82 -3.67
CA GLU A 230 18.41 -14.99 -3.14
C GLU A 230 18.56 -15.00 -1.59
N LEU A 231 18.09 -13.97 -0.87
CA LEU A 231 18.24 -13.81 0.59
C LEU A 231 16.90 -13.77 1.37
N ILE A 232 15.81 -14.25 0.78
CA ILE A 232 14.52 -14.44 1.47
C ILE A 232 14.16 -15.93 1.57
N ASP A 233 13.66 -16.33 2.74
CA ASP A 233 13.19 -17.68 3.03
C ASP A 233 11.78 -17.63 3.64
N VAL A 234 10.77 -17.92 2.82
CA VAL A 234 9.35 -17.79 3.16
C VAL A 234 8.68 -19.15 3.17
N GLY A 235 8.06 -19.49 4.31
CA GLY A 235 7.32 -20.72 4.57
C GLY A 235 6.00 -20.85 3.81
N ASN A 236 5.21 -21.87 4.18
CA ASN A 236 3.87 -22.11 3.63
C ASN A 236 2.80 -21.22 4.30
N ASP A 237 1.70 -20.93 3.60
CA ASP A 237 0.52 -20.21 4.13
C ASP A 237 0.80 -18.83 4.75
N VAL A 238 1.96 -18.25 4.44
CA VAL A 238 2.35 -16.90 4.85
C VAL A 238 1.44 -15.86 4.17
N VAL A 239 1.01 -14.85 4.91
CA VAL A 239 0.10 -13.82 4.43
C VAL A 239 0.74 -12.44 4.53
N PHE A 240 0.89 -11.78 3.37
CA PHE A 240 1.51 -10.47 3.24
C PHE A 240 0.47 -9.35 3.03
N GLY A 241 0.63 -8.26 3.77
CA GLY A 241 0.02 -6.95 3.55
C GLY A 241 0.88 -6.06 2.65
N SER A 242 0.33 -4.90 2.29
CA SER A 242 0.85 -4.04 1.24
C SER A 242 1.94 -3.06 1.70
N ARG A 243 2.85 -2.70 0.79
CA ARG A 243 3.87 -1.65 0.97
C ARG A 243 4.89 -1.93 2.09
N SER A 244 5.17 -3.19 2.36
CA SER A 244 6.22 -3.62 3.29
C SER A 244 7.60 -3.68 2.61
N HIS A 245 8.69 -3.54 3.35
CA HIS A 245 10.06 -3.42 2.83
C HIS A 245 11.01 -4.44 3.48
N PHE A 246 11.63 -5.31 2.68
CA PHE A 246 12.55 -6.35 3.13
C PHE A 246 13.98 -5.98 2.76
N VAL A 247 14.69 -5.39 3.72
CA VAL A 247 16.09 -5.00 3.62
C VAL A 247 16.95 -6.23 3.86
N THR A 248 17.41 -6.87 2.79
CA THR A 248 18.30 -8.05 2.81
C THR A 248 19.78 -7.70 2.94
N SER A 249 20.13 -6.43 2.74
CA SER A 249 21.50 -5.91 2.65
C SER A 249 21.50 -4.43 3.06
N ASP A 250 22.37 -4.07 4.01
CA ASP A 250 22.54 -2.71 4.53
C ASP A 250 24.05 -2.39 4.69
N GLY A 251 24.38 -1.30 5.40
CA GLY A 251 25.76 -0.89 5.69
C GLY A 251 26.54 -1.80 6.65
N ILE A 252 25.85 -2.68 7.40
CA ILE A 252 26.46 -3.66 8.30
C ILE A 252 26.75 -4.96 7.52
N GLY A 253 25.83 -5.38 6.65
CA GLY A 253 26.00 -6.54 5.77
C GLY A 253 24.69 -7.20 5.38
N SER A 254 24.77 -8.21 4.52
CA SER A 254 23.63 -8.97 4.02
C SER A 254 23.43 -10.25 4.82
N ASP A 255 22.16 -10.63 5.00
CA ASP A 255 21.76 -11.71 5.88
C ASP A 255 20.31 -12.12 5.55
N TYR A 256 19.91 -13.36 5.84
CA TYR A 256 18.60 -13.88 5.41
C TYR A 256 17.42 -13.21 6.14
N ILE A 257 16.31 -12.97 5.44
CA ILE A 257 15.02 -12.71 6.08
C ILE A 257 14.21 -14.01 6.03
N THR A 258 13.99 -14.62 7.20
CA THR A 258 13.26 -15.89 7.35
C THR A 258 11.86 -15.63 7.91
N ILE A 259 10.84 -16.17 7.27
CA ILE A 259 9.44 -16.08 7.70
C ILE A 259 8.88 -17.50 7.71
N LYS A 260 8.51 -18.00 8.89
CA LYS A 260 8.00 -19.37 9.08
C LYS A 260 6.53 -19.51 8.68
N ASP A 261 6.08 -20.76 8.64
CA ASP A 261 4.77 -21.15 8.14
C ASP A 261 3.62 -20.44 8.89
N GLY A 262 2.54 -20.14 8.17
CA GLY A 262 1.35 -19.46 8.70
C GLY A 262 1.58 -18.04 9.23
N ALA A 263 2.77 -17.45 9.12
CA ALA A 263 3.04 -16.12 9.64
C ALA A 263 2.28 -15.01 8.87
N MET A 264 1.96 -13.93 9.57
CA MET A 264 1.31 -12.73 9.01
C MET A 264 2.30 -11.56 9.02
N ILE A 265 2.52 -10.94 7.86
CA ILE A 265 3.37 -9.76 7.69
C ILE A 265 2.50 -8.65 7.11
N ALA A 266 1.90 -7.80 7.94
CA ALA A 266 0.87 -6.84 7.53
C ALA A 266 1.41 -5.63 6.72
N ASP A 267 0.57 -4.61 6.52
CA ASP A 267 0.90 -3.40 5.78
C ASP A 267 2.07 -2.60 6.38
N ARG A 268 2.97 -2.07 5.54
CA ARG A 268 4.06 -1.15 5.92
C ARG A 268 5.08 -1.72 6.94
N VAL A 269 5.26 -3.04 7.00
CA VAL A 269 6.29 -3.70 7.83
C VAL A 269 7.68 -3.46 7.24
N VAL A 270 8.68 -3.19 8.06
CA VAL A 270 10.10 -3.11 7.65
C VAL A 270 10.87 -4.24 8.31
N ALA A 271 11.41 -5.15 7.50
CA ALA A 271 12.23 -6.26 7.94
C ALA A 271 13.72 -6.02 7.63
N TYR A 272 14.57 -6.07 8.67
CA TYR A 272 16.03 -5.98 8.55
C TYR A 272 16.71 -7.35 8.37
N PRO A 273 17.99 -7.40 7.97
CA PRO A 273 18.68 -8.66 7.72
C PRO A 273 18.80 -9.56 8.97
N GLY A 274 18.74 -10.88 8.76
CA GLY A 274 18.96 -11.90 9.78
C GLY A 274 17.73 -12.17 10.65
N VAL A 275 16.61 -11.49 10.38
CA VAL A 275 15.37 -11.61 11.15
C VAL A 275 14.69 -12.95 10.86
N THR A 276 14.20 -13.59 11.93
CA THR A 276 13.37 -14.78 11.84
C THR A 276 12.01 -14.49 12.45
N VAL A 277 10.94 -14.55 11.65
CA VAL A 277 9.55 -14.47 12.11
C VAL A 277 9.06 -15.89 12.39
N GLY A 278 8.67 -16.15 13.63
CA GLY A 278 8.21 -17.45 14.11
C GLY A 278 6.92 -17.96 13.46
N GLU A 279 6.65 -19.24 13.63
CA GLU A 279 5.48 -19.91 13.04
C GLU A 279 4.17 -19.31 13.57
N GLY A 280 3.22 -19.03 12.68
CA GLY A 280 1.94 -18.38 13.02
C GLY A 280 2.04 -16.93 13.54
N ALA A 281 3.24 -16.39 13.77
CA ALA A 281 3.47 -15.08 14.35
C ALA A 281 2.94 -13.94 13.46
N THR A 282 2.54 -12.83 14.08
CA THR A 282 1.90 -11.69 13.40
C THR A 282 2.70 -10.41 13.60
N LEU A 283 3.37 -9.94 12.54
CA LEU A 283 3.89 -8.58 12.46
C LEU A 283 2.78 -7.67 11.92
N GLY A 284 2.15 -6.92 12.83
CA GLY A 284 1.05 -6.00 12.55
C GLY A 284 1.45 -4.77 11.75
N SER A 285 0.49 -3.87 11.48
CA SER A 285 0.75 -2.77 10.54
C SER A 285 1.86 -1.84 11.06
N GLY A 286 2.77 -1.48 10.17
CA GLY A 286 3.92 -0.61 10.46
C GLY A 286 5.00 -1.23 11.33
N CYS A 287 4.97 -2.54 11.60
CA CYS A 287 5.96 -3.23 12.42
C CYS A 287 7.39 -2.99 11.91
N LEU A 288 8.26 -2.45 12.76
CA LEU A 288 9.70 -2.44 12.55
C LEU A 288 10.28 -3.70 13.21
N THR A 289 11.13 -4.44 12.50
CA THR A 289 11.92 -5.51 13.13
C THR A 289 13.32 -5.02 13.48
N LYS A 290 14.02 -5.77 14.33
CA LYS A 290 15.41 -5.51 14.73
C LYS A 290 16.34 -6.52 14.08
N ARG A 291 17.44 -6.05 13.48
CA ARG A 291 18.44 -6.90 12.79
C ARG A 291 18.84 -8.11 13.65
N ARG A 292 18.83 -9.31 13.07
CA ARG A 292 19.14 -10.60 13.74
C ARG A 292 18.27 -10.99 14.95
N LYS A 293 17.10 -10.38 15.13
CA LYS A 293 16.13 -10.80 16.16
C LYS A 293 15.22 -11.92 15.65
N ALA A 294 14.96 -12.90 16.52
CA ALA A 294 13.87 -13.84 16.36
C ALA A 294 12.58 -13.28 17.00
N TYR A 295 11.45 -13.49 16.36
CA TYR A 295 10.11 -13.17 16.85
C TYR A 295 9.38 -14.48 17.12
N GLU A 296 8.73 -14.58 18.28
CA GLU A 296 8.30 -15.89 18.81
C GLU A 296 7.08 -16.45 18.06
N PRO A 297 6.96 -17.80 17.96
CA PRO A 297 5.79 -18.45 17.38
C PRO A 297 4.49 -17.96 18.03
N ASN A 298 3.44 -17.77 17.22
CA ASN A 298 2.16 -17.18 17.60
C ASN A 298 2.23 -15.79 18.28
N GLY A 299 3.41 -15.15 18.35
CA GLY A 299 3.59 -13.81 18.92
C GLY A 299 2.99 -12.71 18.05
N VAL A 300 2.31 -11.75 18.67
CA VAL A 300 1.72 -10.58 18.02
C VAL A 300 2.55 -9.34 18.31
N TYR A 301 3.00 -8.66 17.26
CA TYR A 301 3.87 -7.48 17.32
C TYR A 301 3.27 -6.34 16.50
N VAL A 302 3.53 -5.08 16.86
CA VAL A 302 3.06 -3.92 16.11
C VAL A 302 4.03 -2.74 16.16
N GLY A 303 4.08 -1.96 15.09
CA GLY A 303 4.68 -0.63 15.08
C GLY A 303 6.20 -0.53 15.25
N SER A 304 6.65 0.68 15.57
CA SER A 304 8.05 1.09 15.65
C SER A 304 8.23 1.98 16.87
N LYS A 305 8.95 1.49 17.89
CA LYS A 305 9.23 2.24 19.12
C LYS A 305 10.62 1.89 19.64
N GLY A 306 11.49 2.88 19.82
CA GLY A 306 12.86 2.65 20.30
C GLY A 306 13.79 1.86 19.35
N GLY A 307 13.38 1.59 18.11
CA GLY A 307 14.16 0.80 17.12
C GLY A 307 13.80 -0.68 17.02
N ASP A 308 12.63 -1.09 17.51
CA ASP A 308 12.05 -2.43 17.40
C ASP A 308 10.50 -2.27 17.42
N SER A 309 9.77 -3.38 17.42
CA SER A 309 8.30 -3.41 17.52
C SER A 309 7.81 -3.69 18.94
N VAL A 310 6.60 -3.21 19.23
CA VAL A 310 5.89 -3.45 20.49
C VAL A 310 5.26 -4.85 20.44
N PHE A 311 5.58 -5.70 21.40
CA PHE A 311 4.92 -7.01 21.59
C PHE A 311 3.61 -6.82 22.35
N LEU A 312 2.53 -7.44 21.85
CA LEU A 312 1.20 -7.40 22.44
C LEU A 312 0.82 -8.68 23.19
N GLY A 313 1.59 -9.75 23.04
CA GLY A 313 1.35 -11.08 23.63
C GLY A 313 1.40 -12.20 22.58
N CYS A 314 1.41 -13.45 23.05
CA CYS A 314 1.23 -14.62 22.19
C CYS A 314 -0.24 -14.99 22.10
N ARG A 315 -0.66 -15.42 20.90
CA ARG A 315 -1.99 -15.96 20.65
C ARG A 315 -2.05 -17.38 21.22
N SER A 316 -2.91 -17.59 22.23
CA SER A 316 -3.14 -18.89 22.84
C SER A 316 -4.17 -19.71 22.07
N ASP A 317 -3.87 -20.98 21.81
CA ASP A 317 -4.76 -21.90 21.06
C ASP A 317 -5.90 -22.48 21.91
N ASN A 318 -6.17 -21.90 23.09
CA ASN A 318 -7.28 -22.27 23.98
C ASN A 318 -8.21 -21.08 24.25
N GLN A 319 -9.23 -20.93 23.39
CA GLN A 319 -10.59 -20.63 23.85
C GLN A 319 -11.48 -21.88 23.71
N LYS A 320 -11.03 -23.00 24.29
CA LYS A 320 -11.96 -24.01 24.78
C LYS A 320 -12.56 -23.48 26.08
N GLY A 321 -13.87 -23.26 26.10
CA GLY A 321 -14.56 -22.75 27.27
C GLY A 321 -14.53 -23.74 28.43
N SER A 322 -13.74 -23.47 29.46
CA SER A 322 -13.89 -24.11 30.77
C SER A 322 -15.08 -23.46 31.50
N ALA A 323 -16.30 -23.82 31.09
CA ALA A 323 -17.53 -23.46 31.80
C ALA A 323 -17.69 -24.34 33.06
N ALA A 324 -16.75 -24.20 33.99
CA ALA A 324 -16.72 -24.84 35.30
C ALA A 324 -16.15 -23.85 36.34
N ASP A 325 -16.61 -23.95 37.58
CA ASP A 325 -16.20 -23.14 38.73
C ASP A 325 -16.35 -21.61 38.57
N ALA A 326 -17.53 -21.21 38.10
CA ALA A 326 -18.10 -19.87 38.31
C ALA A 326 -19.17 -19.87 39.43
N THR A 327 -18.92 -20.59 40.53
CA THR A 327 -19.70 -20.46 41.78
C THR A 327 -18.76 -20.24 42.98
N ASN A 328 -19.26 -19.58 44.02
CA ASN A 328 -18.55 -19.28 45.28
C ASN A 328 -17.31 -18.35 45.20
N VAL A 329 -17.52 -17.06 44.90
CA VAL A 329 -16.75 -15.99 45.58
C VAL A 329 -17.71 -15.04 46.28
N GLY A 330 -18.09 -15.40 47.51
CA GLY A 330 -18.79 -14.52 48.42
C GLY A 330 -17.84 -13.85 49.42
N ARG A 331 -17.86 -12.51 49.45
CA ARG A 331 -17.78 -11.71 50.70
C ARG A 331 -16.61 -11.98 51.69
N ALA A 332 -15.41 -11.47 51.38
CA ALA A 332 -14.42 -10.97 52.36
C ALA A 332 -13.43 -10.06 51.61
N SER A 333 -13.19 -8.80 51.96
CA SER A 333 -12.69 -8.16 53.20
C SER A 333 -11.18 -7.88 53.14
N LYS A 334 -10.78 -6.72 53.68
CA LYS A 334 -9.40 -6.20 53.66
C LYS A 334 -8.49 -7.09 54.50
N HIS A 335 -7.25 -7.33 54.05
CA HIS A 335 -6.07 -7.37 54.92
C HIS A 335 -4.78 -7.06 54.14
N VAL A 336 -3.87 -6.31 54.76
CA VAL A 336 -2.53 -5.97 54.24
C VAL A 336 -1.51 -6.25 55.35
N PRO A 337 -0.52 -7.13 55.14
CA PRO A 337 0.54 -7.34 56.12
C PRO A 337 1.62 -6.26 56.07
N ARG A 338 1.97 -5.71 57.24
CA ARG A 338 3.34 -5.25 57.59
C ARG A 338 4.01 -6.39 58.40
N ASP A 339 5.27 -6.41 58.83
CA ASP A 339 6.36 -5.43 59.03
C ASP A 339 7.69 -6.03 58.47
N ARG A 340 8.91 -5.46 58.50
CA ARG A 340 9.62 -4.49 59.38
C ARG A 340 10.50 -3.57 58.51
N VAL A 341 10.54 -2.24 58.67
CA VAL A 341 11.08 -1.42 59.79
C VAL A 341 12.61 -1.45 59.92
N LEU A 342 13.22 -0.33 59.52
CA LEU A 342 14.32 0.38 60.20
C LEU A 342 14.15 1.90 59.95
N GLN A 343 14.56 2.74 60.90
CA GLN A 343 14.44 4.22 60.85
C GLN A 343 15.70 4.83 60.20
N SER A 344 15.80 6.10 59.77
CA SER A 344 15.38 7.41 60.34
C SER A 344 15.64 8.54 59.27
N ASP A 345 15.39 9.85 59.40
CA ASP A 345 14.73 10.68 60.42
C ASP A 345 14.27 12.08 59.90
N SER A 346 13.03 12.52 60.22
CA SER A 346 12.54 13.93 60.28
C SER A 346 12.62 14.85 59.01
N ARG A 347 11.94 16.02 58.85
CA ARG A 347 10.99 16.83 59.68
C ARG A 347 10.26 17.91 58.82
N TYR A 348 9.25 18.60 59.39
CA TYR A 348 8.49 19.79 58.90
C TYR A 348 7.47 19.54 57.75
N HIS A 349 6.14 19.73 57.93
CA HIS A 349 5.27 20.92 58.19
C HIS A 349 4.85 21.64 56.88
N SER A 350 3.59 21.53 56.41
CA SER A 350 2.34 22.28 56.78
C SER A 350 2.27 23.69 56.13
N SER A 351 1.14 24.28 55.71
CA SER A 351 -0.28 24.14 56.10
C SER A 351 -1.27 24.85 55.11
N ASP A 352 -2.55 24.44 55.08
CA ASP A 352 -3.81 25.25 54.95
C ASP A 352 -4.11 26.20 53.74
N SER A 353 -5.36 26.61 53.41
CA SER A 353 -6.75 26.05 53.55
C SER A 353 -7.82 26.92 52.82
N ILE A 354 -9.03 26.36 52.54
CA ILE A 354 -10.44 26.92 52.61
C ILE A 354 -10.70 28.42 52.21
N ALA A 355 -11.77 28.86 51.48
CA ALA A 355 -13.12 28.41 51.08
C ALA A 355 -13.51 29.00 49.68
N THR A 356 -14.65 28.82 48.98
CA THR A 356 -16.00 28.20 49.17
C THR A 356 -17.16 29.09 49.72
N ILE A 357 -18.10 29.54 48.86
CA ILE A 357 -19.49 30.02 49.13
C ILE A 357 -20.29 30.17 47.79
N SER A 358 -21.63 30.34 47.79
CA SER A 358 -22.51 30.36 46.58
C SER A 358 -23.83 31.17 46.72
N GLY A 359 -24.62 31.34 45.63
CA GLY A 359 -25.95 31.99 45.62
C GLY A 359 -26.78 31.82 44.31
N ALA A 360 -28.12 31.79 44.42
CA ALA A 360 -29.16 31.62 43.36
C ALA A 360 -30.49 32.28 43.86
N PRO A 361 -31.75 32.05 43.38
CA PRO A 361 -32.28 31.27 42.23
C PRO A 361 -33.44 31.96 41.43
N GLY A 362 -34.17 31.19 40.60
CA GLY A 362 -35.48 31.51 39.98
C GLY A 362 -35.64 30.85 38.60
N GLN A 363 -36.26 29.67 38.44
CA GLN A 363 -37.71 29.35 38.41
C GLN A 363 -38.48 30.04 37.26
N ASP A 364 -39.20 29.34 36.38
CA ASP A 364 -39.44 27.87 36.26
C ASP A 364 -39.78 27.50 34.77
N ILE A 365 -40.31 26.34 34.33
CA ILE A 365 -41.13 25.30 34.98
C ILE A 365 -40.98 23.89 34.33
N GLU A 366 -41.58 22.89 35.00
CA GLU A 366 -42.01 21.53 34.60
C GLU A 366 -42.25 21.24 33.10
N LYS A 367 -42.00 20.04 32.53
CA LYS A 367 -41.67 18.67 33.03
C LYS A 367 -40.95 17.88 31.90
N GLY A 368 -40.28 16.74 32.10
CA GLY A 368 -39.98 16.00 33.35
C GLY A 368 -40.33 14.49 33.28
N TYR A 369 -39.36 13.62 32.96
CA TYR A 369 -39.42 12.15 33.22
C TYR A 369 -38.00 11.58 33.46
N ASN A 370 -37.89 10.52 34.28
CA ASN A 370 -36.60 10.01 34.78
C ASN A 370 -36.10 8.75 34.03
N GLY A 371 -34.78 8.63 33.89
CA GLY A 371 -34.10 7.37 33.59
C GLY A 371 -32.69 7.57 33.00
N PRO A 372 -31.62 6.93 33.54
CA PRO A 372 -30.34 6.90 32.86
C PRO A 372 -30.46 6.01 31.61
N VAL A 373 -30.08 6.53 30.44
CA VAL A 373 -30.01 5.72 29.22
C VAL A 373 -28.79 4.79 29.32
N VAL A 374 -28.99 3.64 29.94
CA VAL A 374 -28.09 2.49 29.80
C VAL A 374 -28.21 2.02 28.37
N THR A 375 -27.31 2.48 27.50
CA THR A 375 -27.15 1.95 26.15
C THR A 375 -26.62 0.52 26.27
N THR A 376 -27.54 -0.44 26.38
CA THR A 376 -27.22 -1.87 26.41
C THR A 376 -26.47 -2.23 25.13
N ILE A 377 -25.14 -2.35 25.23
CA ILE A 377 -24.31 -2.95 24.18
C ILE A 377 -24.72 -4.41 24.12
N THR A 378 -25.56 -4.77 23.15
CA THR A 378 -25.90 -6.15 22.86
C THR A 378 -24.61 -6.90 22.53
N SER A 379 -24.34 -7.97 23.27
CA SER A 379 -23.19 -8.86 23.05
C SER A 379 -23.40 -9.72 21.80
N GLY A 380 -23.43 -9.08 20.62
CA GLY A 380 -23.53 -9.70 19.30
C GLY A 380 -22.21 -10.34 18.84
N LEU A 381 -21.52 -11.00 19.75
CA LEU A 381 -20.31 -11.78 19.54
C LEU A 381 -20.51 -13.13 20.23
N LEU A 382 -20.18 -14.22 19.55
CA LEU A 382 -20.42 -15.62 19.95
C LEU A 382 -21.87 -16.11 19.78
N GLU A 383 -22.41 -16.02 18.57
CA GLU A 383 -23.31 -17.07 18.08
C GLU A 383 -23.02 -17.39 16.60
N GLY A 384 -22.62 -18.62 16.35
CA GLY A 384 -22.20 -19.14 15.05
C GLY A 384 -22.16 -20.66 15.13
N GLU A 385 -22.88 -21.32 14.23
CA GLU A 385 -23.35 -22.70 14.45
C GLU A 385 -22.23 -23.75 14.52
N THR A 386 -22.40 -24.71 15.42
CA THR A 386 -21.45 -25.81 15.62
C THR A 386 -21.66 -26.92 14.59
N THR A 387 -20.76 -27.06 13.62
CA THR A 387 -20.72 -28.22 12.71
C THR A 387 -19.34 -28.88 12.69
N SER A 388 -19.30 -30.16 13.07
CA SER A 388 -18.27 -31.18 12.79
C SER A 388 -16.79 -30.85 13.06
N SER A 389 -16.19 -31.60 13.99
CA SER A 389 -14.75 -31.64 14.24
C SER A 389 -13.96 -32.34 13.12
N GLU A 390 -12.89 -31.71 12.63
CA GLU A 390 -11.70 -32.40 12.10
C GLU A 390 -10.49 -32.09 13.02
N SER A 391 -9.58 -33.05 13.21
CA SER A 391 -8.49 -32.98 14.19
C SER A 391 -7.11 -32.92 13.53
N GLY A 392 -6.37 -31.85 13.81
CA GLY A 392 -4.99 -31.63 13.36
C GLY A 392 -4.69 -30.13 13.20
N ASP A 393 -3.42 -29.74 13.27
CA ASP A 393 -3.00 -28.35 13.10
C ASP A 393 -3.08 -27.91 11.63
N ASP A 394 -4.30 -27.68 11.13
CA ASP A 394 -4.51 -27.06 9.82
C ASP A 394 -4.14 -25.57 9.86
N THR A 395 -2.87 -25.28 9.64
CA THR A 395 -2.33 -23.91 9.53
C THR A 395 -2.89 -23.14 8.33
N THR A 396 -3.61 -23.82 7.42
CA THR A 396 -4.23 -23.23 6.22
C THR A 396 -5.21 -22.11 6.60
N SER A 397 -5.02 -20.96 5.96
CA SER A 397 -5.93 -19.80 6.06
C SER A 397 -7.34 -20.09 5.49
N PRO A 398 -8.38 -19.33 5.87
CA PRO A 398 -9.63 -19.25 5.10
C PRO A 398 -9.43 -19.05 3.60
N PHE A 399 -8.47 -18.19 3.22
CA PHE A 399 -8.05 -18.02 1.83
C PHE A 399 -7.53 -19.33 1.23
N GLY A 400 -6.67 -20.05 1.96
CA GLY A 400 -6.13 -21.33 1.50
C GLY A 400 -7.18 -22.43 1.36
N ARG A 401 -8.13 -22.52 2.29
CA ARG A 401 -9.27 -23.44 2.23
C ARG A 401 -10.18 -23.15 1.04
N ALA A 402 -10.53 -21.90 0.80
CA ALA A 402 -11.35 -21.50 -0.35
C ALA A 402 -10.62 -21.70 -1.69
N PHE A 403 -9.40 -21.18 -1.81
CA PHE A 403 -8.73 -21.07 -3.11
C PHE A 403 -7.99 -22.35 -3.53
N TYR A 404 -7.30 -23.03 -2.61
CA TYR A 404 -6.50 -24.22 -2.92
C TYR A 404 -7.16 -25.54 -2.49
N GLN A 405 -7.94 -25.57 -1.40
CA GLN A 405 -8.69 -26.78 -1.00
C GLN A 405 -10.13 -26.83 -1.57
N HIS A 406 -10.63 -25.72 -2.15
CA HIS A 406 -12.02 -25.56 -2.63
C HIS A 406 -13.13 -25.83 -1.59
N LYS A 407 -12.82 -25.71 -0.29
CA LYS A 407 -13.76 -25.85 0.84
C LYS A 407 -14.57 -24.57 1.09
N ALA A 408 -15.25 -24.02 0.07
CA ALA A 408 -16.11 -22.83 0.19
C ALA A 408 -17.53 -23.09 -0.33
N PRO A 409 -18.59 -22.48 0.23
CA PRO A 409 -19.99 -22.71 -0.15
C PRO A 409 -20.39 -22.01 -1.46
N TYR A 410 -19.42 -21.55 -2.25
CA TYR A 410 -19.63 -20.81 -3.50
C TYR A 410 -18.54 -21.14 -4.52
N PHE A 411 -18.81 -20.91 -5.80
CA PHE A 411 -17.80 -21.15 -6.84
C PHE A 411 -16.65 -20.15 -6.77
N VAL A 412 -15.49 -20.62 -6.29
CA VAL A 412 -14.24 -19.85 -6.27
C VAL A 412 -13.61 -19.86 -7.66
N TRP A 413 -13.31 -18.69 -8.22
CA TRP A 413 -12.69 -18.59 -9.54
C TRP A 413 -11.31 -19.23 -9.57
N ARG A 414 -11.04 -20.01 -10.63
CA ARG A 414 -9.76 -20.72 -10.79
C ARG A 414 -8.68 -19.80 -11.34
N GLN A 415 -7.41 -20.13 -11.09
CA GLN A 415 -6.23 -19.35 -11.49
C GLN A 415 -6.25 -18.89 -12.96
N TRP A 416 -6.72 -19.75 -13.88
CA TRP A 416 -6.80 -19.43 -15.31
C TRP A 416 -7.86 -18.36 -15.62
N MET A 417 -9.00 -18.37 -14.92
CA MET A 417 -10.05 -17.34 -15.06
C MET A 417 -9.52 -15.98 -14.62
N ILE A 418 -8.74 -15.98 -13.54
CA ILE A 418 -8.16 -14.79 -12.94
C ILE A 418 -7.04 -14.23 -13.81
N PHE A 419 -6.19 -15.09 -14.36
CA PHE A 419 -5.21 -14.72 -15.39
C PHE A 419 -5.87 -14.08 -16.60
N LEU A 420 -6.99 -14.65 -17.10
CA LEU A 420 -7.73 -14.08 -18.23
C LEU A 420 -8.29 -12.69 -17.92
N TYR A 421 -9.05 -12.49 -16.83
CA TYR A 421 -9.61 -11.16 -16.56
C TYR A 421 -8.54 -10.13 -16.18
N SER A 422 -7.47 -10.54 -15.50
CA SER A 422 -6.37 -9.65 -15.12
C SER A 422 -5.58 -9.22 -16.35
N SER A 423 -5.15 -10.17 -17.18
CA SER A 423 -4.47 -9.87 -18.45
C SER A 423 -5.34 -9.06 -19.40
N PHE A 424 -6.64 -9.37 -19.52
CA PHE A 424 -7.59 -8.59 -20.32
C PHE A 424 -7.70 -7.15 -19.83
N THR A 425 -7.97 -6.91 -18.54
CA THR A 425 -8.07 -5.54 -17.99
C THR A 425 -6.76 -4.77 -18.09
N ILE A 426 -5.61 -5.44 -17.98
CA ILE A 426 -4.28 -4.86 -18.18
C ILE A 426 -4.07 -4.39 -19.62
N VAL A 427 -4.34 -5.25 -20.62
CA VAL A 427 -4.21 -4.92 -22.05
C VAL A 427 -5.25 -3.89 -22.48
N PHE A 428 -6.53 -4.08 -22.11
CA PHE A 428 -7.62 -3.16 -22.38
C PHE A 428 -7.32 -1.74 -21.86
N THR A 429 -6.81 -1.60 -20.62
CA THR A 429 -6.42 -0.30 -20.08
C THR A 429 -5.30 0.36 -20.90
N SER A 430 -4.34 -0.44 -21.39
CA SER A 430 -3.22 0.05 -22.20
C SER A 430 -3.67 0.53 -23.59
N VAL A 431 -4.63 -0.17 -24.20
CA VAL A 431 -5.27 0.21 -25.48
C VAL A 431 -6.16 1.44 -25.30
N TYR A 432 -7.00 1.46 -24.25
CA TYR A 432 -7.96 2.51 -23.97
C TYR A 432 -7.30 3.90 -23.91
N TRP A 433 -6.25 4.06 -23.11
CA TRP A 433 -5.55 5.35 -22.99
C TRP A 433 -4.69 5.72 -24.20
N SER A 434 -4.36 4.77 -25.09
CA SER A 434 -3.74 5.09 -26.39
C SER A 434 -4.75 5.63 -27.41
N ALA A 435 -6.04 5.37 -27.24
CA ALA A 435 -7.06 5.77 -28.21
C ALA A 435 -7.19 7.29 -28.35
N ALA A 436 -7.12 8.05 -27.26
CA ALA A 436 -7.20 9.52 -27.32
C ALA A 436 -6.12 10.14 -28.24
N SER A 437 -4.89 9.64 -28.18
CA SER A 437 -3.80 10.10 -29.08
C SER A 437 -3.99 9.69 -30.53
N LEU A 438 -4.54 8.51 -30.80
CA LEU A 438 -4.72 8.01 -32.17
C LEU A 438 -5.92 8.68 -32.84
N SER A 439 -7.05 8.77 -32.13
CA SER A 439 -8.23 9.48 -32.63
C SER A 439 -8.00 10.99 -32.77
N SER A 440 -7.13 11.62 -31.96
CA SER A 440 -6.76 13.02 -32.18
C SER A 440 -5.99 13.22 -33.48
N ILE A 441 -4.99 12.36 -33.80
CA ILE A 441 -4.21 12.51 -35.04
C ILE A 441 -4.99 12.07 -36.28
N GLN A 442 -5.96 11.15 -36.16
CA GLN A 442 -6.88 10.81 -37.24
C GLN A 442 -7.74 12.01 -37.67
N ILE A 443 -8.45 12.64 -36.73
CA ILE A 443 -9.28 13.83 -37.03
C ILE A 443 -8.42 14.99 -37.52
N VAL A 444 -7.19 15.14 -37.02
CA VAL A 444 -6.24 16.15 -37.53
C VAL A 444 -5.82 15.84 -38.97
N ALA A 445 -5.58 14.58 -39.32
CA ALA A 445 -5.26 14.17 -40.68
C ALA A 445 -6.44 14.42 -41.63
N ASP A 446 -7.67 14.06 -41.24
CA ASP A 446 -8.88 14.33 -42.03
C ASP A 446 -9.09 15.85 -42.23
N VAL A 447 -8.99 16.66 -41.16
CA VAL A 447 -9.09 18.13 -41.27
C VAL A 447 -8.00 18.72 -42.16
N PHE A 448 -6.75 18.22 -42.09
CA PHE A 448 -5.67 18.66 -42.96
C PHE A 448 -5.85 18.15 -44.41
N GLU A 449 -6.51 17.02 -44.65
CA GLU A 449 -6.81 16.52 -45.99
C GLU A 449 -7.93 17.34 -46.65
N ASP A 450 -9.07 17.52 -45.98
CA ASP A 450 -10.24 18.27 -46.52
C ASP A 450 -9.98 19.78 -46.67
N THR A 451 -9.19 20.38 -45.76
CA THR A 451 -9.02 21.84 -45.70
C THR A 451 -7.97 22.34 -46.70
N LEU A 452 -8.40 22.68 -47.92
CA LEU A 452 -7.55 23.12 -49.04
C LEU A 452 -6.49 24.21 -48.72
N TRP A 453 -6.69 25.05 -47.69
CA TRP A 453 -5.72 26.10 -47.32
C TRP A 453 -4.70 25.67 -46.26
N LEU A 454 -4.91 24.54 -45.58
CA LEU A 454 -3.97 23.91 -44.64
C LEU A 454 -3.06 22.91 -45.33
N GLY A 455 -1.93 22.61 -44.69
CA GLY A 455 -1.04 21.51 -45.09
C GLY A 455 -0.37 21.75 -46.44
N ASN A 456 -0.08 23.01 -46.78
CA ASN A 456 0.52 23.42 -48.04
C ASN A 456 1.97 23.90 -47.87
N GLY A 457 2.65 23.45 -46.80
CA GLY A 457 4.02 23.86 -46.46
C GLY A 457 4.12 25.30 -45.93
N ARG A 458 3.02 25.87 -45.43
CA ARG A 458 2.99 27.25 -44.91
C ARG A 458 3.62 27.26 -43.51
N TRP A 459 4.34 28.34 -43.18
CA TRP A 459 5.07 28.45 -41.90
C TRP A 459 4.20 28.26 -40.64
N TYR A 460 2.89 28.55 -40.76
CA TYR A 460 1.92 28.39 -39.68
C TYR A 460 1.28 26.98 -39.62
N ASP A 461 1.40 26.14 -40.66
CA ASP A 461 0.77 24.81 -40.71
C ASP A 461 1.15 23.94 -39.49
N PRO A 462 2.43 23.88 -39.04
CA PRO A 462 2.79 23.13 -37.83
C PRO A 462 2.16 23.67 -36.54
N PHE A 463 1.96 24.99 -36.43
CA PHE A 463 1.35 25.59 -35.24
C PHE A 463 -0.15 25.26 -35.16
N ILE A 464 -0.86 25.24 -36.30
CA ILE A 464 -2.24 24.79 -36.38
C ILE A 464 -2.33 23.28 -36.10
N LEU A 465 -1.39 22.49 -36.64
CA LEU A 465 -1.30 21.05 -36.39
C LEU A 465 -1.18 20.75 -34.89
N PHE A 466 -0.19 21.35 -34.21
CA PHE A 466 0.05 21.14 -32.79
C PHE A 466 -1.11 21.65 -31.93
N SER A 467 -1.74 22.79 -32.27
CA SER A 467 -2.86 23.32 -31.49
C SER A 467 -4.12 22.45 -31.61
N LEU A 468 -4.44 21.96 -32.82
CA LEU A 468 -5.58 21.06 -33.04
C LEU A 468 -5.35 19.69 -32.39
N CYS A 469 -4.15 19.10 -32.55
CA CYS A 469 -3.73 17.89 -31.82
C CYS A 469 -3.89 18.07 -30.31
N ALA A 470 -3.38 19.16 -29.74
CA ALA A 470 -3.45 19.41 -28.30
C ALA A 470 -4.89 19.57 -27.81
N ALA A 471 -5.73 20.35 -28.52
CA ALA A 471 -7.12 20.57 -28.17
C ALA A 471 -7.94 19.27 -28.19
N LEU A 472 -7.83 18.48 -29.26
CA LEU A 472 -8.53 17.20 -29.41
C LEU A 472 -8.03 16.16 -28.40
N LEU A 473 -6.72 16.06 -28.18
CA LEU A 473 -6.13 15.17 -27.19
C LEU A 473 -6.61 15.52 -25.76
N SER A 474 -6.65 16.82 -25.41
CA SER A 474 -7.19 17.27 -24.12
C SER A 474 -8.68 16.93 -23.97
N ALA A 475 -9.49 17.16 -25.01
CA ALA A 475 -10.90 16.83 -25.00
C ALA A 475 -11.14 15.32 -24.85
N PHE A 476 -10.43 14.48 -25.61
CA PHE A 476 -10.55 13.03 -25.51
C PHE A 476 -10.03 12.47 -24.19
N LEU A 477 -8.90 12.96 -23.66
CA LEU A 477 -8.42 12.54 -22.33
C LEU A 477 -9.37 12.94 -21.20
N ALA A 478 -10.06 14.09 -21.31
CA ALA A 478 -11.10 14.49 -20.37
C ALA A 478 -12.34 13.58 -20.45
N LEU A 479 -12.85 13.32 -21.66
CA LEU A 479 -13.98 12.40 -21.87
C LEU A 479 -13.65 10.97 -21.41
N GLN A 480 -12.44 10.48 -21.70
CA GLN A 480 -11.96 9.18 -21.21
C GLN A 480 -11.84 9.14 -19.68
N SER A 481 -11.37 10.22 -19.05
CA SER A 481 -11.30 10.33 -17.59
C SER A 481 -12.68 10.25 -16.93
N ILE A 482 -13.67 10.95 -17.48
CA ILE A 482 -15.06 10.94 -17.02
C ILE A 482 -15.65 9.53 -17.19
N PHE A 483 -15.48 8.90 -18.35
CA PHE A 483 -15.97 7.55 -18.62
C PHE A 483 -15.30 6.51 -17.71
N ALA A 484 -13.98 6.57 -17.52
CA ALA A 484 -13.23 5.68 -16.63
C ALA A 484 -13.67 5.80 -15.16
N ILE A 485 -13.99 7.02 -14.69
CA ILE A 485 -14.62 7.22 -13.38
C ILE A 485 -16.01 6.57 -13.33
N GLY A 486 -16.85 6.82 -14.34
CA GLY A 486 -18.20 6.26 -14.44
C GLY A 486 -18.23 4.72 -14.44
N VAL A 487 -17.34 4.08 -15.22
CA VAL A 487 -17.16 2.62 -15.25
C VAL A 487 -16.83 2.06 -13.87
N VAL A 488 -15.93 2.72 -13.12
CA VAL A 488 -15.57 2.24 -11.77
C VAL A 488 -16.69 2.47 -10.76
N ILE A 489 -17.44 3.56 -10.84
CA ILE A 489 -18.63 3.77 -10.00
C ILE A 489 -19.67 2.68 -10.29
N ALA A 490 -19.99 2.43 -11.56
CA ALA A 490 -20.92 1.37 -11.96
C ALA A 490 -20.42 -0.02 -11.50
N ALA A 491 -19.15 -0.35 -11.73
CA ALA A 491 -18.57 -1.63 -11.33
C ALA A 491 -18.61 -1.84 -9.80
N LYS A 492 -18.41 -0.79 -8.99
CA LYS A 492 -18.57 -0.87 -7.53
C LYS A 492 -20.00 -1.27 -7.17
N TRP A 493 -21.00 -0.58 -7.72
CA TRP A 493 -22.41 -0.82 -7.36
C TRP A 493 -22.92 -2.16 -7.88
N ILE A 494 -22.50 -2.58 -9.08
CA ILE A 494 -22.87 -3.88 -9.69
C ILE A 494 -22.21 -5.06 -8.95
N LEU A 495 -20.91 -4.98 -8.64
CA LEU A 495 -20.18 -6.12 -8.08
C LEU A 495 -20.28 -6.22 -6.54
N LEU A 496 -20.33 -5.08 -5.85
CA LEU A 496 -20.20 -5.02 -4.38
C LEU A 496 -21.43 -4.42 -3.69
N GLY A 497 -22.31 -3.70 -4.42
CA GLY A 497 -23.48 -3.05 -3.85
C GLY A 497 -23.13 -2.00 -2.80
N ARG A 498 -23.83 -2.02 -1.66
CA ARG A 498 -23.49 -1.25 -0.45
C ARG A 498 -22.90 -2.19 0.60
N ARG A 499 -21.60 -2.07 0.87
CA ARG A 499 -20.94 -2.85 1.93
C ARG A 499 -21.58 -2.59 3.28
N GLN A 500 -21.63 -3.62 4.12
CA GLN A 500 -22.02 -3.54 5.52
C GLN A 500 -20.83 -4.00 6.40
N PRO A 501 -20.80 -3.62 7.69
CA PRO A 501 -19.95 -4.28 8.67
C PRO A 501 -20.28 -5.78 8.78
N GLY A 502 -19.29 -6.60 9.12
CA GLY A 502 -19.46 -8.04 9.29
C GLY A 502 -18.24 -8.86 8.83
N ASN A 503 -18.33 -10.18 9.05
CA ASN A 503 -17.30 -11.14 8.66
C ASN A 503 -17.52 -11.64 7.22
N TYR A 504 -16.48 -11.55 6.39
CA TYR A 504 -16.49 -11.90 4.96
C TYR A 504 -15.30 -12.82 4.61
N ASP A 505 -14.96 -13.76 5.51
CA ASP A 505 -13.88 -14.74 5.31
C ASP A 505 -14.00 -15.44 3.94
N TRP A 506 -12.84 -15.69 3.31
CA TRP A 506 -12.76 -16.29 1.98
C TRP A 506 -13.43 -17.66 1.86
N ASP A 507 -13.48 -18.46 2.93
CA ASP A 507 -14.16 -19.76 2.96
C ASP A 507 -15.66 -19.67 3.27
N LYS A 508 -16.19 -18.46 3.50
CA LYS A 508 -17.63 -18.20 3.76
C LYS A 508 -18.30 -17.37 2.67
N SER A 509 -17.62 -16.35 2.13
CA SER A 509 -18.26 -15.32 1.31
C SER A 509 -17.55 -14.98 0.00
N SER A 510 -18.32 -14.94 -1.08
CA SER A 510 -17.88 -14.52 -2.42
C SER A 510 -17.51 -13.03 -2.53
N TYR A 511 -17.61 -12.25 -1.44
CA TYR A 511 -17.24 -10.83 -1.42
C TYR A 511 -15.79 -10.60 -1.87
N CYS A 512 -14.83 -11.36 -1.33
CA CYS A 512 -13.42 -11.11 -1.58
C CYS A 512 -13.00 -11.33 -3.05
N GLN A 513 -13.58 -12.33 -3.75
CA GLN A 513 -13.32 -12.49 -5.18
C GLN A 513 -13.97 -11.38 -6.03
N ARG A 514 -15.20 -10.97 -5.71
CA ARG A 514 -15.86 -9.82 -6.37
C ARG A 514 -15.08 -8.52 -6.17
N TRP A 515 -14.47 -8.33 -5.00
CA TRP A 515 -13.58 -7.21 -4.70
C TRP A 515 -12.29 -7.25 -5.53
N GLN A 516 -11.69 -8.43 -5.74
CA GLN A 516 -10.52 -8.58 -6.63
C GLN A 516 -10.84 -8.27 -8.10
N LEU A 517 -12.00 -8.67 -8.61
CA LEU A 517 -12.45 -8.25 -9.95
C LEU A 517 -12.69 -6.73 -10.01
N PHE A 518 -13.29 -6.15 -8.97
CA PHE A 518 -13.46 -4.70 -8.87
C PHE A 518 -12.09 -3.97 -8.92
N LEU A 519 -11.08 -4.44 -8.17
CA LEU A 519 -9.72 -3.87 -8.19
C LEU A 519 -9.04 -3.99 -9.57
N ALA A 520 -9.31 -5.06 -10.32
CA ALA A 520 -8.81 -5.22 -11.69
C ALA A 520 -9.47 -4.23 -12.66
N ILE A 521 -10.79 -4.01 -12.55
CA ILE A 521 -11.50 -2.96 -13.30
C ILE A 521 -11.01 -1.57 -12.89
N GLU A 522 -10.74 -1.34 -11.60
CA GLU A 522 -10.26 -0.06 -11.08
C GLU A 522 -8.92 0.39 -11.69
N ARG A 523 -8.14 -0.54 -12.25
CA ARG A 523 -6.89 -0.26 -12.96
C ARG A 523 -7.07 0.78 -14.07
N ILE A 524 -8.24 0.81 -14.72
CA ILE A 524 -8.56 1.76 -15.80
C ILE A 524 -8.31 3.22 -15.43
N ARG A 525 -8.54 3.61 -14.17
CA ARG A 525 -8.34 4.98 -13.67
C ARG A 525 -7.08 5.18 -12.82
N ARG A 526 -6.31 4.11 -12.57
CA ARG A 526 -5.07 4.15 -11.78
C ARG A 526 -3.82 4.29 -12.66
N THR A 527 -3.72 3.58 -13.79
CA THR A 527 -2.47 3.48 -14.57
C THR A 527 -2.41 4.44 -15.76
N CYS A 528 -2.81 5.68 -15.56
CA CYS A 528 -2.79 6.77 -16.56
C CYS A 528 -2.08 8.02 -16.00
N PHE A 529 -1.89 9.04 -16.85
CA PHE A 529 -1.22 10.31 -16.50
C PHE A 529 0.09 10.11 -15.72
N ALA A 530 1.09 9.50 -16.40
CA ALA A 530 2.42 9.15 -15.85
C ALA A 530 2.45 8.25 -14.59
N GLY A 531 1.30 7.82 -14.06
CA GLY A 531 1.17 7.03 -12.84
C GLY A 531 0.37 7.70 -11.73
N HIS A 532 0.05 9.00 -11.84
CA HIS A 532 -0.81 9.70 -10.89
C HIS A 532 -2.28 9.24 -10.97
N GLY A 533 -2.69 8.67 -12.11
CA GLY A 533 -4.08 8.25 -12.36
C GLY A 533 -5.04 9.43 -12.48
N VAL A 534 -6.32 9.14 -12.74
CA VAL A 534 -7.35 10.20 -12.87
C VAL A 534 -7.57 10.93 -11.55
N LEU A 535 -7.54 10.19 -10.43
CA LEU A 535 -7.83 10.75 -9.10
C LEU A 535 -6.66 11.56 -8.52
N GLY A 536 -5.41 11.29 -8.91
CA GLY A 536 -4.27 12.15 -8.56
C GLY A 536 -4.43 13.59 -9.07
N LEU A 537 -5.12 13.78 -10.20
CA LEU A 537 -5.43 15.11 -10.74
C LEU A 537 -6.58 15.83 -10.01
N LEU A 538 -7.28 15.15 -9.09
CA LEU A 538 -8.44 15.69 -8.35
C LEU A 538 -8.15 15.89 -6.85
N THR A 539 -6.93 15.62 -6.39
CA THR A 539 -6.52 15.79 -4.98
C THR A 539 -6.75 17.21 -4.46
N GLY A 540 -7.21 17.33 -3.22
CA GLY A 540 -7.57 18.60 -2.60
C GLY A 540 -8.85 19.25 -3.14
N THR A 541 -9.42 18.78 -4.26
CA THR A 541 -10.61 19.38 -4.88
C THR A 541 -11.92 18.79 -4.34
N ALA A 542 -13.02 19.54 -4.48
CA ALA A 542 -14.37 19.05 -4.19
C ALA A 542 -14.74 17.79 -5.02
N TYR A 543 -14.15 17.61 -6.21
CA TYR A 543 -14.41 16.45 -7.07
C TYR A 543 -13.97 15.12 -6.44
N MET A 544 -12.91 15.13 -5.63
CA MET A 544 -12.50 13.94 -4.85
C MET A 544 -13.57 13.55 -3.83
N SER A 545 -14.12 14.53 -3.10
CA SER A 545 -15.20 14.33 -2.13
C SER A 545 -16.50 13.90 -2.82
N TRP A 546 -16.83 14.43 -4.00
CA TRP A 546 -17.97 13.97 -4.81
C TRP A 546 -17.78 12.52 -5.28
N TYR A 547 -16.57 12.18 -5.74
CA TYR A 547 -16.24 10.83 -6.19
C TYR A 547 -16.43 9.78 -5.08
N PHE A 548 -15.95 10.03 -3.86
CA PHE A 548 -16.15 9.09 -2.75
C PHE A 548 -17.59 9.04 -2.23
N ARG A 549 -18.34 10.16 -2.27
CA ARG A 549 -19.79 10.14 -2.02
C ARG A 549 -20.54 9.28 -3.06
N ALA A 550 -20.14 9.33 -4.33
CA ALA A 550 -20.69 8.46 -5.38
C ALA A 550 -20.34 6.97 -5.19
N LEU A 551 -19.27 6.65 -4.44
CA LEU A 551 -19.00 5.30 -3.93
C LEU A 551 -19.69 4.98 -2.58
N GLY A 552 -20.48 5.89 -2.01
CA GLY A 552 -21.31 5.65 -0.82
C GLY A 552 -20.80 6.25 0.49
N ALA A 553 -19.67 6.97 0.50
CA ALA A 553 -19.14 7.61 1.71
C ALA A 553 -20.01 8.77 2.20
N LYS A 554 -20.14 8.91 3.52
CA LYS A 554 -20.76 10.06 4.16
C LYS A 554 -19.69 11.09 4.49
N ILE A 555 -19.47 12.06 3.60
CA ILE A 555 -18.44 13.10 3.74
C ILE A 555 -19.11 14.47 3.85
N GLY A 556 -18.86 15.18 4.96
CA GLY A 556 -19.37 16.52 5.25
C GLY A 556 -18.91 17.62 4.30
N ARG A 557 -19.31 18.85 4.60
CA ARG A 557 -19.00 20.06 3.82
C ARG A 557 -17.53 20.44 3.97
N ASP A 558 -17.00 21.04 2.91
CA ASP A 558 -15.70 21.71 2.91
C ASP A 558 -14.56 20.81 3.41
N CYS A 559 -14.56 19.52 3.06
CA CYS A 559 -13.48 18.59 3.40
C CYS A 559 -12.44 18.52 2.28
N ALA A 560 -11.16 18.61 2.62
CA ALA A 560 -10.04 18.54 1.69
C ALA A 560 -9.35 17.17 1.80
N LEU A 561 -9.28 16.44 0.68
CA LEU A 561 -8.87 15.03 0.64
C LEU A 561 -7.60 14.83 -0.19
N PHE A 562 -6.62 14.14 0.39
CA PHE A 562 -5.32 13.81 -0.21
C PHE A 562 -4.51 15.05 -0.62
N VAL A 563 -4.47 16.06 0.25
CA VAL A 563 -4.00 17.41 -0.12
C VAL A 563 -2.54 17.48 -0.61
N SER A 564 -1.65 16.57 -0.21
CA SER A 564 -0.26 16.50 -0.74
C SER A 564 -0.11 15.94 -2.17
N GLY A 565 -1.20 15.68 -2.89
CA GLY A 565 -1.18 15.40 -4.34
C GLY A 565 -0.87 13.96 -4.78
N GLU A 566 -0.07 13.21 -4.01
CA GLU A 566 0.29 11.82 -4.32
C GLU A 566 -0.22 10.83 -3.25
N PRO A 567 -1.49 10.37 -3.33
CA PRO A 567 -2.08 9.48 -2.34
C PRO A 567 -1.49 8.05 -2.40
N SER A 568 -0.84 7.62 -1.32
CA SER A 568 -0.24 6.26 -1.20
C SER A 568 -1.27 5.15 -0.99
N LEU A 569 -2.51 5.50 -0.62
CA LEU A 569 -3.70 4.64 -0.63
C LEU A 569 -4.98 5.48 -0.61
N LEU A 570 -5.85 5.27 -1.58
CA LEU A 570 -7.22 5.81 -1.62
C LEU A 570 -8.18 4.95 -0.78
N PHE A 571 -9.30 5.53 -0.33
CA PHE A 571 -10.28 4.82 0.52
C PHE A 571 -10.83 3.56 -0.17
N THR A 572 -10.61 2.40 0.46
CA THR A 572 -10.94 1.07 -0.10
C THR A 572 -12.41 0.69 0.08
N GLU A 573 -13.02 1.07 1.21
CA GLU A 573 -14.44 0.85 1.53
C GLU A 573 -15.17 2.17 1.81
N PRO A 574 -15.42 3.04 0.80
CA PRO A 574 -16.08 4.33 1.02
C PRO A 574 -17.43 4.22 1.72
N ASP A 575 -18.22 3.17 1.42
CA ASP A 575 -19.49 2.84 2.10
C ASP A 575 -19.46 2.87 3.64
N LEU A 576 -18.31 2.51 4.21
CA LEU A 576 -18.09 2.32 5.65
C LEU A 576 -17.46 3.55 6.32
N LEU A 577 -17.10 4.58 5.54
CA LEU A 577 -16.46 5.80 6.03
C LEU A 577 -17.50 6.91 6.28
N VAL A 578 -17.52 7.39 7.52
CA VAL A 578 -18.24 8.58 7.95
C VAL A 578 -17.21 9.67 8.32
N MET A 579 -17.40 10.86 7.78
CA MET A 579 -16.50 12.00 7.93
C MET A 579 -17.33 13.28 8.07
N GLY A 580 -17.09 14.04 9.14
CA GLY A 580 -17.75 15.32 9.46
C GLY A 580 -17.38 16.45 8.49
N ASP A 581 -17.74 17.68 8.86
CA ASP A 581 -17.44 18.90 8.11
C ASP A 581 -15.98 19.37 8.35
N ARG A 582 -15.36 20.01 7.35
CA ARG A 582 -14.02 20.64 7.42
C ARG A 582 -12.87 19.70 7.81
N VAL A 583 -13.03 18.41 7.55
CA VAL A 583 -12.01 17.39 7.78
C VAL A 583 -10.91 17.48 6.73
N VAL A 584 -9.66 17.32 7.17
CA VAL A 584 -8.48 17.25 6.30
C VAL A 584 -7.87 15.87 6.32
N VAL A 585 -7.78 15.27 5.14
CA VAL A 585 -6.99 14.08 4.87
C VAL A 585 -5.82 14.49 3.97
N ASP A 586 -4.61 14.23 4.46
CA ASP A 586 -3.35 14.33 3.72
C ASP A 586 -3.06 12.96 3.07
N ASP A 587 -1.82 12.45 2.99
CA ASP A 587 -1.60 11.02 2.69
C ASP A 587 -1.95 10.11 3.89
N ALA A 588 -3.24 9.97 4.21
CA ALA A 588 -3.72 9.16 5.33
C ALA A 588 -4.38 7.84 4.89
N SER A 589 -4.08 6.76 5.61
CA SER A 589 -4.58 5.41 5.35
C SER A 589 -5.83 5.11 6.19
N LEU A 590 -7.02 5.41 5.65
CA LEU A 590 -8.31 5.06 6.25
C LEU A 590 -8.84 3.79 5.57
N VAL A 591 -8.85 2.66 6.29
CA VAL A 591 -9.17 1.32 5.74
C VAL A 591 -10.25 0.64 6.60
N GLY A 592 -11.40 0.36 5.99
CA GLY A 592 -12.56 -0.23 6.69
C GLY A 592 -12.43 -1.71 6.97
N HIS A 593 -11.45 -2.40 6.35
CA HIS A 593 -11.21 -3.83 6.52
C HIS A 593 -10.00 -4.18 7.40
N ILE A 594 -10.06 -5.35 8.04
CA ILE A 594 -8.88 -6.08 8.54
C ILE A 594 -8.81 -7.42 7.81
N ASN A 595 -7.64 -7.75 7.28
CA ASN A 595 -7.33 -9.08 6.75
C ASN A 595 -6.20 -9.69 7.60
N THR A 596 -6.56 -10.66 8.46
CA THR A 596 -5.60 -11.37 9.32
C THR A 596 -5.57 -12.84 8.94
N ARG A 597 -4.50 -13.26 8.26
CA ARG A 597 -4.36 -14.62 7.69
C ARG A 597 -5.59 -15.07 6.89
N GLY A 598 -6.21 -14.20 6.11
CA GLY A 598 -7.40 -14.54 5.30
C GLY A 598 -8.74 -14.50 6.04
N LYS A 599 -8.76 -14.31 7.37
CA LYS A 599 -9.97 -13.80 8.03
C LYS A 599 -10.19 -12.35 7.63
N PHE A 600 -11.37 -11.99 7.15
CA PHE A 600 -11.64 -10.70 6.52
C PHE A 600 -12.86 -10.04 7.14
N ASP A 601 -12.62 -9.06 8.01
CA ASP A 601 -13.66 -8.36 8.75
C ASP A 601 -13.83 -6.93 8.25
N LEU A 602 -15.08 -6.50 8.04
CA LEU A 602 -15.47 -5.13 7.70
C LEU A 602 -16.05 -4.43 8.94
N ASN A 603 -15.58 -3.21 9.22
CA ASN A 603 -16.14 -2.33 10.25
C ASN A 603 -16.26 -0.90 9.71
N ASN A 604 -17.09 -0.10 10.36
CA ASN A 604 -17.18 1.33 10.06
C ASN A 604 -15.91 2.08 10.52
N LEU A 605 -15.67 3.23 9.90
CA LEU A 605 -14.75 4.26 10.36
C LEU A 605 -15.54 5.56 10.57
N TYR A 606 -15.24 6.26 11.67
CA TYR A 606 -15.82 7.57 11.94
C TYR A 606 -14.71 8.60 12.20
N VAL A 607 -14.83 9.74 11.53
CA VAL A 607 -13.98 10.91 11.71
C VAL A 607 -14.89 12.13 11.94
N GLY A 608 -14.83 12.72 13.13
CA GLY A 608 -15.64 13.89 13.52
C GLY A 608 -15.32 15.16 12.72
N ASP A 609 -16.02 16.25 13.05
CA ASP A 609 -15.79 17.55 12.41
C ASP A 609 -14.36 18.06 12.64
N ARG A 610 -13.80 18.80 11.68
CA ARG A 610 -12.53 19.54 11.77
C ARG A 610 -11.29 18.68 12.07
N CYS A 611 -11.42 17.35 12.05
CA CYS A 611 -10.31 16.42 12.25
C CYS A 611 -9.21 16.60 11.19
N VAL A 612 -7.97 16.31 11.60
CA VAL A 612 -6.78 16.40 10.73
C VAL A 612 -6.02 15.09 10.75
N LEU A 613 -5.85 14.46 9.58
CA LEU A 613 -5.08 13.23 9.40
C LEU A 613 -3.90 13.50 8.46
N ARG A 614 -2.71 13.72 9.03
CA ARG A 614 -1.50 14.11 8.27
C ARG A 614 -0.84 12.95 7.53
N THR A 615 0.17 13.27 6.71
CA THR A 615 0.91 12.32 5.87
C THR A 615 1.41 11.08 6.63
N ASN A 616 1.26 9.92 5.99
CA ASN A 616 1.57 8.56 6.45
C ASN A 616 0.76 8.08 7.67
N THR A 617 -0.21 8.84 8.20
CA THR A 617 -1.08 8.37 9.29
C THR A 617 -1.94 7.17 8.89
N ARG A 618 -2.45 6.43 9.88
CA ARG A 618 -3.37 5.30 9.66
C ARG A 618 -4.41 5.18 10.77
N LEU A 619 -5.66 5.04 10.33
CA LEU A 619 -6.83 4.72 11.15
C LEU A 619 -7.25 3.28 10.78
N LEU A 620 -7.13 2.33 11.71
CA LEU A 620 -7.50 0.93 11.48
C LEU A 620 -9.02 0.73 11.55
N SER A 621 -9.52 -0.30 10.86
CA SER A 621 -10.92 -0.75 10.89
C SER A 621 -11.49 -0.74 12.31
N GLY A 622 -12.68 -0.12 12.47
CA GLY A 622 -13.37 0.01 13.75
C GLY A 622 -12.91 1.18 14.64
N ALA A 623 -11.79 1.85 14.31
CA ALA A 623 -11.32 3.01 15.07
C ALA A 623 -12.13 4.29 14.76
N ARG A 624 -12.13 5.20 15.74
CA ARG A 624 -12.90 6.45 15.73
C ARG A 624 -12.03 7.66 16.07
N MET A 625 -12.31 8.79 15.43
CA MET A 625 -11.81 10.11 15.83
C MET A 625 -12.98 11.02 16.15
N GLU A 626 -13.03 11.60 17.36
CA GLU A 626 -13.99 12.66 17.71
C GLU A 626 -13.54 14.02 17.16
N ASN A 627 -14.41 15.03 17.25
CA ASN A 627 -14.20 16.34 16.61
C ASN A 627 -12.87 17.00 17.00
N ASP A 628 -12.37 17.88 16.13
CA ASP A 628 -11.19 18.71 16.33
C ASP A 628 -9.86 17.95 16.57
N SER A 629 -9.89 16.61 16.62
CA SER A 629 -8.73 15.77 16.90
C SER A 629 -7.72 15.71 15.74
N CYS A 630 -6.46 15.44 16.05
CA CYS A 630 -5.35 15.49 15.10
C CYS A 630 -4.45 14.26 15.19
N LEU A 631 -4.11 13.67 14.04
CA LEU A 631 -3.05 12.68 13.91
C LEU A 631 -1.84 13.35 13.25
N LEU A 632 -0.73 13.43 13.99
CA LEU A 632 0.54 13.94 13.45
C LEU A 632 1.20 12.93 12.51
N GLU A 633 2.18 13.38 11.72
CA GLU A 633 2.87 12.60 10.71
C GLU A 633 3.38 11.23 11.25
N ASN A 634 3.11 10.15 10.49
CA ASN A 634 3.42 8.76 10.88
C ASN A 634 2.76 8.26 12.19
N THR A 635 1.47 8.56 12.40
CA THR A 635 0.72 8.07 13.59
C THR A 635 -0.22 6.90 13.27
N LEU A 636 -0.29 5.89 14.15
CA LEU A 636 -1.23 4.76 14.07
C LEU A 636 -2.19 4.73 15.27
N ILE A 637 -3.48 4.79 14.98
CA ILE A 637 -4.58 4.47 15.91
C ILE A 637 -4.95 2.99 15.74
N MET A 638 -5.10 2.23 16.83
CA MET A 638 -5.38 0.79 16.76
C MET A 638 -6.87 0.53 16.45
N GLY A 639 -7.19 -0.68 15.98
CA GLY A 639 -8.56 -1.03 15.60
C GLY A 639 -9.48 -1.08 16.82
N GLY A 640 -10.51 -0.23 16.84
CA GLY A 640 -11.43 -0.07 17.97
C GLY A 640 -11.06 1.06 18.95
N ASP A 641 -9.89 1.69 18.82
CA ASP A 641 -9.53 2.86 19.63
C ASP A 641 -10.41 4.08 19.28
N VAL A 642 -10.62 4.95 20.26
CA VAL A 642 -11.25 6.27 20.08
C VAL A 642 -10.22 7.36 20.38
N VAL A 643 -10.02 8.29 19.44
CA VAL A 643 -9.28 9.54 19.69
C VAL A 643 -10.26 10.58 20.22
N GLU A 644 -9.99 11.06 21.44
CA GLU A 644 -10.83 12.02 22.18
C GLU A 644 -10.96 13.38 21.48
N GLU A 645 -12.02 14.13 21.81
CA GLU A 645 -12.30 15.43 21.21
C GLU A 645 -11.16 16.44 21.48
N GLY A 646 -10.68 17.07 20.41
CA GLY A 646 -9.56 18.01 20.43
C GLY A 646 -8.17 17.41 20.66
N ALA A 647 -8.04 16.11 20.95
CA ALA A 647 -6.77 15.48 21.27
C ALA A 647 -5.82 15.40 20.06
N THR A 648 -4.52 15.58 20.30
CA THR A 648 -3.47 15.41 19.28
C THR A 648 -2.63 14.17 19.59
N MET A 649 -2.55 13.27 18.61
CA MET A 649 -1.91 11.96 18.74
C MET A 649 -0.63 11.90 17.90
N GLN A 650 0.41 11.27 18.45
CA GLN A 650 1.68 11.01 17.76
C GLN A 650 2.19 9.60 18.08
N GLY A 651 2.74 8.92 17.07
CA GLY A 651 3.54 7.70 17.24
C GLY A 651 2.88 6.43 16.70
N TRP A 652 3.63 5.32 16.70
CA TRP A 652 3.18 4.08 16.09
C TRP A 652 3.51 2.84 16.96
N PRO A 653 2.60 2.36 17.83
CA PRO A 653 1.25 2.90 18.12
C PRO A 653 1.26 4.29 18.78
N ALA A 654 0.15 4.99 18.62
CA ALA A 654 0.01 6.37 19.06
C ALA A 654 0.03 6.57 20.58
N SER A 655 0.37 7.80 20.97
CA SER A 655 0.22 8.36 22.31
C SER A 655 -0.28 9.80 22.20
N ARG A 656 -1.01 10.28 23.20
CA ARG A 656 -1.50 11.66 23.26
C ARG A 656 -0.35 12.64 23.58
N VAL A 657 -0.31 13.76 22.86
CA VAL A 657 0.70 14.82 22.99
C VAL A 657 0.08 16.13 23.51
N SER A 658 -1.18 16.39 23.17
CA SER A 658 -2.04 17.42 23.77
C SER A 658 -3.51 16.99 23.77
#